data_AF-A0A4R6KYA6-F1
#
_entry.id   AF-A0A4R6KYA6-F1
#
_cell.length_a   1.000
_cell.length_b   1.000
_cell.length_c   1.000
_cell.angle_alpha   90.00
_cell.angle_beta   90.00
_cell.angle_gamma   90.00
#
_symmetry.space_group_name_H-M   'P 1'
#
loop_
_entity.id
_entity.type
_entity.pdbx_description
1 polymer ?
#
loop_
_entity_poly.entity_id
_entity_poly.type
_entity_poly.pdbx_seq_one_letter_code
_entity_poly.pdbx_strand_id
1 'polypeptide(L)'
;MPADRGVVALERTHGLTAEQVAERVADGRTNAVQVRTSRTFGQIVRANVFTFFNGLLGLLLVAVIATGQWRNALFGLVILTNSGIGIIQEVRAKRTLDRLALLNVTRARVVRDGAPTEIDAADVVEDELVQLRTGDQVLADGPLVAADGLEIDESLLTGESDPVQKASGDEVRSGSIVVAGTGEFEATAVGADTYAARLAAEARRFQITRSELVAGTTRLLRWISLVLLVVAPVLLWSQFRSTDNEDWRDAVTGTVAAIVGMIPEGLVLLTSLAFMLAIVTLARRQTLVQELPAVEGLARVDVVCLDKTGTLTHGNMVFDRVESLIDEHVDEVLALIAAGADSNATSDALRAAFGPATSTASARVPFSSARKWQSVTAGGIAWTLGAPEMVLVDEGDRPGIAARRRANDLAARGERVLVLARGVPHTGDAPELPADLVPIALVVLTENIRDDAAATMRYFTEQGVALKVLSGDNPRTVGAVAAAVGVPGVNGADDTVDARTLSGDLDELADVLDRFSAFGRVSPHQKRAFVKALQSRGHVVAMTGDGVNDALALKDADIGVAMGNGSPATRAVAQLVLLDGRFAHLPDVVAEGRRVIANIERAANLFLVKNVYSLVLSLITAIALVAYPLEPIQLTLISNLTIGIPAFFLALGPNTRRYLPGFLGRALRFAVPVGVVTAVCAFAGYRLMRAFDPGAGVAGARTVTTVVVLAISLWTLSVLARPLRSWKVALLAAMVALAAVAVLVPAIGHGLFLLELTPVRLLTALVLAAVGIILVETTSRIGRRNRDSLSTPH
;
A
#
# COMPACT_ATOMS: atom_id res chain seq x y z
N MET A 1 -44.77 -44.03 -0.56
CA MET A 1 -45.06 -42.82 0.25
C MET A 1 -44.37 -41.63 -0.40
N PRO A 2 -45.11 -40.74 -1.07
CA PRO A 2 -44.61 -39.44 -1.53
C PRO A 2 -45.15 -38.37 -0.58
N ALA A 3 -44.44 -38.10 0.52
CA ALA A 3 -44.80 -37.03 1.46
C ALA A 3 -43.66 -36.04 1.70
N ASP A 4 -42.43 -36.34 1.25
CA ASP A 4 -41.24 -35.58 1.66
C ASP A 4 -40.79 -34.49 0.68
N ARG A 5 -41.33 -34.45 -0.55
CA ARG A 5 -40.97 -33.38 -1.52
C ARG A 5 -41.79 -32.09 -1.34
N GLY A 6 -42.95 -32.17 -0.69
CA GLY A 6 -43.81 -31.01 -0.44
C GLY A 6 -43.35 -30.16 0.74
N VAL A 7 -42.79 -30.79 1.78
CA VAL A 7 -42.33 -30.10 3.00
C VAL A 7 -41.02 -29.34 2.73
N VAL A 8 -40.07 -29.93 2.01
CA VAL A 8 -38.81 -29.29 1.62
C VAL A 8 -39.03 -28.08 0.70
N ALA A 9 -40.06 -28.10 -0.15
CA ALA A 9 -40.40 -26.96 -1.01
C ALA A 9 -41.09 -25.80 -0.26
N LEU A 10 -41.83 -26.09 0.81
CA LEU A 10 -42.50 -25.09 1.68
C LEU A 10 -41.54 -24.47 2.70
N GLU A 11 -40.53 -25.20 3.18
CA GLU A 11 -39.47 -24.62 4.03
C GLU A 11 -38.58 -23.65 3.26
N ARG A 12 -38.37 -23.89 1.95
CA ARG A 12 -37.52 -23.04 1.10
C ARG A 12 -38.00 -21.61 0.94
N THR A 13 -39.31 -21.33 1.00
CA THR A 13 -39.83 -19.96 0.84
C THR A 13 -39.72 -19.10 2.10
N HIS A 14 -39.52 -19.71 3.27
CA HIS A 14 -39.44 -18.97 4.55
C HIS A 14 -38.00 -18.70 5.00
N GLY A 15 -36.99 -19.25 4.32
CA GLY A 15 -35.59 -19.08 4.73
C GLY A 15 -35.28 -19.73 6.08
N LEU A 16 -34.10 -19.41 6.65
CA LEU A 16 -33.64 -20.02 7.90
C LEU A 16 -34.27 -19.37 9.14
N THR A 17 -34.49 -20.16 10.18
CA THR A 17 -34.87 -19.68 11.52
C THR A 17 -33.67 -19.18 12.32
N ALA A 18 -33.91 -18.33 13.32
CA ALA A 18 -32.85 -17.82 14.19
C ALA A 18 -32.02 -18.92 14.89
N GLU A 19 -32.64 -20.05 15.25
CA GLU A 19 -31.95 -21.19 15.89
C GLU A 19 -31.01 -21.91 14.91
N GLN A 20 -31.47 -22.14 13.67
CA GLN A 20 -30.68 -22.74 12.59
C GLN A 20 -29.50 -21.86 12.14
N VAL A 21 -29.67 -20.53 12.19
CA VAL A 21 -28.57 -19.58 11.95
C VAL A 21 -27.55 -19.67 13.08
N ALA A 22 -27.99 -19.69 14.35
CA ALA A 22 -27.09 -19.77 15.50
C ALA A 22 -26.25 -21.06 15.50
N GLU A 23 -26.84 -22.20 15.11
CA GLU A 23 -26.13 -23.48 14.94
C GLU A 23 -25.01 -23.36 13.90
N ARG A 24 -25.30 -22.82 12.71
CA ARG A 24 -24.30 -22.64 11.63
C ARG A 24 -23.18 -21.67 12.01
N VAL A 25 -23.52 -20.60 12.74
CA VAL A 25 -22.52 -19.66 13.29
C VAL A 25 -21.60 -20.37 14.29
N ALA A 26 -22.14 -21.24 15.17
CA ALA A 26 -21.34 -22.00 16.12
C ALA A 26 -20.40 -22.99 15.43
N ASP A 27 -20.83 -23.59 14.32
CA ASP A 27 -20.02 -24.49 13.49
C ASP A 27 -19.01 -23.74 12.61
N GLY A 28 -19.06 -22.41 12.56
CA GLY A 28 -18.20 -21.59 11.72
C GLY A 28 -18.56 -21.60 10.22
N ARG A 29 -19.76 -22.10 9.86
CA ARG A 29 -20.31 -22.15 8.49
C ARG A 29 -20.86 -20.79 8.06
N THR A 30 -19.98 -19.79 8.11
CA THR A 30 -20.30 -18.37 7.85
C THR A 30 -19.50 -17.85 6.65
N ASN A 31 -20.00 -16.82 6.01
CA ASN A 31 -19.35 -16.15 4.90
C ASN A 31 -18.24 -15.17 5.35
N ALA A 32 -17.91 -15.18 6.64
CA ALA A 32 -16.82 -14.40 7.21
C ALA A 32 -15.46 -14.91 6.71
N VAL A 33 -14.93 -14.28 5.67
CA VAL A 33 -13.54 -14.51 5.23
C VAL A 33 -12.61 -13.83 6.24
N GLN A 34 -12.04 -14.59 7.17
CA GLN A 34 -10.97 -14.07 8.03
C GLN A 34 -9.71 -13.82 7.21
N VAL A 35 -9.59 -12.63 6.61
CA VAL A 35 -8.31 -12.15 6.11
C VAL A 35 -7.44 -11.84 7.33
N ARG A 36 -6.77 -12.86 7.86
CA ARG A 36 -5.83 -12.73 8.98
C ARG A 36 -4.59 -11.97 8.50
N THR A 37 -4.69 -10.65 8.46
CA THR A 37 -3.58 -9.75 8.08
C THR A 37 -2.59 -9.55 9.22
N SER A 38 -2.94 -9.88 10.47
CA SER A 38 -2.11 -9.62 11.64
C SER A 38 -1.69 -10.88 12.41
N ARG A 39 -0.44 -10.86 12.91
CA ARG A 39 0.10 -11.90 13.80
C ARG A 39 -0.67 -11.96 15.12
N THR A 40 -0.79 -13.15 15.69
CA THR A 40 -1.35 -13.30 17.05
C THR A 40 -0.40 -12.72 18.10
N PHE A 41 -0.92 -12.40 19.29
CA PHE A 41 -0.07 -11.88 20.38
C PHE A 41 1.13 -12.79 20.67
N GLY A 42 0.92 -14.12 20.70
CA GLY A 42 2.02 -15.08 20.90
C GLY A 42 3.04 -15.08 19.76
N GLN A 43 2.58 -14.95 18.51
CA GLN A 43 3.48 -14.82 17.35
C GLN A 43 4.28 -13.52 17.38
N ILE A 44 3.68 -12.41 17.81
CA ILE A 44 4.35 -11.12 18.00
C ILE A 44 5.47 -11.23 19.05
N VAL A 45 5.17 -11.80 20.22
CA VAL A 45 6.15 -12.01 21.28
C VAL A 45 7.30 -12.89 20.77
N ARG A 46 6.98 -14.02 20.12
CA ARG A 46 8.01 -14.93 19.60
C ARG A 46 8.91 -14.25 18.56
N ALA A 47 8.33 -13.48 17.64
CA ALA A 47 9.07 -12.82 16.57
C ALA A 47 10.03 -11.73 17.06
N ASN A 48 9.69 -11.04 18.15
CA ASN A 48 10.53 -9.98 18.73
C ASN A 48 11.55 -10.50 19.75
N VAL A 49 11.24 -11.57 20.48
CA VAL A 49 12.14 -12.14 21.50
C VAL A 49 13.15 -13.10 20.88
N PHE A 50 12.70 -14.05 20.05
CA PHE A 50 13.54 -15.12 19.51
C PHE A 50 14.10 -14.76 18.14
N THR A 51 14.96 -13.74 18.11
CA THR A 51 15.72 -13.36 16.91
C THR A 51 17.15 -13.91 16.98
N PHE A 52 17.78 -14.11 15.82
CA PHE A 52 19.18 -14.54 15.74
C PHE A 52 20.11 -13.62 16.56
N PHE A 53 19.89 -12.30 16.50
CA PHE A 53 20.70 -11.33 17.23
C PHE A 53 20.44 -11.34 18.73
N ASN A 54 19.19 -11.48 19.17
CA ASN A 54 18.91 -11.64 20.60
C ASN A 54 19.54 -12.93 21.14
N GLY A 55 19.56 -14.01 20.34
CA GLY A 55 20.28 -15.24 20.68
C GLY A 55 21.78 -15.03 20.82
N LEU A 56 22.40 -14.36 19.84
CA LEU A 56 23.83 -14.01 19.89
C LEU A 56 24.16 -13.09 21.07
N LEU A 57 23.39 -12.04 21.31
CA LEU A 57 23.60 -11.13 22.44
C LEU A 57 23.36 -11.82 23.78
N GLY A 58 22.38 -12.73 23.85
CA GLY A 58 22.16 -13.57 25.02
C GLY A 58 23.37 -14.45 25.32
N LEU A 59 23.98 -15.04 24.29
CA LEU A 59 25.23 -15.81 24.44
C LEU A 59 26.38 -14.92 24.94
N LEU A 60 26.57 -13.74 24.36
CA LEU A 60 27.59 -12.78 24.81
C LEU A 60 27.33 -12.27 26.23
N LEU A 61 26.06 -12.09 26.60
CA LEU A 61 25.66 -11.68 27.94
C LEU A 61 26.04 -12.74 28.97
N VAL A 62 25.77 -14.02 28.66
CA VAL A 62 26.20 -15.15 29.49
C VAL A 62 27.74 -15.18 29.60
N ALA A 63 28.46 -14.95 28.50
CA ALA A 63 29.92 -14.89 28.52
C ALA A 63 30.47 -13.79 29.43
N VAL A 64 29.90 -12.58 29.38
CA VAL A 64 30.30 -11.47 30.28
C VAL A 64 29.92 -11.75 31.73
N ILE A 65 28.74 -12.29 31.99
CA ILE A 65 28.33 -12.69 33.34
C ILE A 65 29.30 -13.71 33.92
N ALA A 66 29.76 -14.69 33.11
CA ALA A 66 30.73 -15.69 33.53
C ALA A 66 32.09 -15.09 33.92
N THR A 67 32.45 -13.90 33.42
CA THR A 67 33.66 -13.19 33.86
C THR A 67 33.54 -12.59 35.27
N GLY A 68 32.33 -12.42 35.80
CA GLY A 68 32.06 -11.71 37.05
C GLY A 68 32.04 -10.18 36.93
N GLN A 69 32.24 -9.63 35.72
CA GLN A 69 32.19 -8.19 35.45
C GLN A 69 30.75 -7.70 35.20
N TRP A 70 29.90 -7.75 36.22
CA TRP A 70 28.45 -7.45 36.11
C TRP A 70 28.13 -6.07 35.51
N ARG A 71 28.99 -5.06 35.72
CA ARG A 71 28.84 -3.73 35.10
C ARG A 71 28.83 -3.81 33.57
N ASN A 72 29.66 -4.67 33.00
CA ASN A 72 29.73 -4.89 31.57
C ASN A 72 28.53 -5.67 31.01
N ALA A 73 27.72 -6.32 31.86
CA ALA A 73 26.49 -7.01 31.43
C ALA A 73 25.31 -6.04 31.15
N LEU A 74 25.47 -4.73 31.40
CA LEU A 74 24.40 -3.74 31.24
C LEU A 74 23.84 -3.67 29.80
N PHE A 75 24.63 -4.02 28.77
CA PHE A 75 24.11 -4.10 27.39
C PHE A 75 22.99 -5.14 27.25
N GLY A 76 22.88 -6.13 28.15
CA GLY A 76 21.76 -7.08 28.18
C GLY A 76 20.39 -6.39 28.35
N LEU A 77 20.35 -5.21 28.97
CA LEU A 77 19.13 -4.39 29.05
C LEU A 77 18.63 -3.95 27.66
N VAL A 78 19.53 -3.83 26.68
CA VAL A 78 19.18 -3.51 25.30
C VAL A 78 18.33 -4.61 24.68
N ILE A 79 18.63 -5.89 24.96
CA ILE A 79 17.82 -7.03 24.49
C ILE A 79 16.38 -6.92 25.00
N LEU A 80 16.21 -6.66 26.30
CA LEU A 80 14.90 -6.51 26.93
C LEU A 80 14.15 -5.29 26.41
N THR A 81 14.85 -4.17 26.28
CA THR A 81 14.28 -2.89 25.84
C THR A 81 13.84 -2.97 24.38
N ASN A 82 14.69 -3.48 23.48
CA ASN A 82 14.37 -3.66 22.06
C ASN A 82 13.19 -4.63 21.86
N SER A 83 13.20 -5.77 22.56
CA SER A 83 12.11 -6.75 22.49
C SER A 83 10.81 -6.16 23.03
N GLY A 84 10.86 -5.47 24.17
CA GLY A 84 9.70 -4.82 24.78
C GLY A 84 9.10 -3.72 23.90
N ILE A 85 9.96 -2.85 23.35
CA ILE A 85 9.57 -1.80 22.40
C ILE A 85 8.88 -2.43 21.17
N GLY A 86 9.48 -3.45 20.57
CA GLY A 86 8.93 -4.16 19.41
C GLY A 86 7.55 -4.77 19.69
N ILE A 87 7.41 -5.50 20.81
CA ILE A 87 6.14 -6.11 21.23
C ILE A 87 5.07 -5.05 21.47
N ILE A 88 5.37 -4.02 22.27
CA ILE A 88 4.40 -2.97 22.61
C ILE A 88 3.91 -2.27 21.34
N GLN A 89 4.81 -1.97 20.42
CA GLN A 89 4.49 -1.24 19.19
C GLN A 89 3.69 -2.10 18.21
N GLU A 90 4.08 -3.35 18.01
CA GLU A 90 3.37 -4.28 17.12
C GLU A 90 1.96 -4.58 17.64
N VAL A 91 1.79 -4.77 18.97
CA VAL A 91 0.47 -4.96 19.59
C VAL A 91 -0.40 -3.71 19.48
N ARG A 92 0.15 -2.51 19.72
CA ARG A 92 -0.61 -1.25 19.59
C ARG A 92 -1.06 -1.02 18.16
N ALA A 93 -0.19 -1.29 17.19
CA ALA A 93 -0.51 -1.16 15.79
C ALA A 93 -1.59 -2.17 15.37
N LYS A 94 -1.44 -3.45 15.77
CA LYS A 94 -2.47 -4.49 15.56
C LYS A 94 -3.84 -4.03 16.06
N ARG A 95 -3.96 -3.59 17.32
CA ARG A 95 -5.23 -3.15 17.90
C ARG A 95 -5.86 -1.98 17.14
N THR A 96 -5.04 -1.09 16.58
CA THR A 96 -5.53 0.04 15.79
C THR A 96 -6.07 -0.43 14.45
N LEU A 97 -5.38 -1.38 13.80
CA LEU A 97 -5.81 -1.96 12.53
C LEU A 97 -7.06 -2.83 12.67
N ASP A 98 -7.13 -3.67 13.70
CA ASP A 98 -8.30 -4.51 13.98
C ASP A 98 -9.57 -3.65 14.13
N ARG A 99 -9.48 -2.46 14.75
CA ARG A 99 -10.62 -1.53 14.89
C ARG A 99 -11.06 -0.90 13.58
N LEU A 100 -10.14 -0.69 12.64
CA LEU A 100 -10.40 -0.04 11.36
C LEU A 100 -10.88 -1.05 10.31
N ALA A 101 -10.48 -2.31 10.42
CA ALA A 101 -10.96 -3.38 9.56
C ALA A 101 -12.47 -3.67 9.71
N LEU A 102 -13.08 -3.27 10.84
CA LEU A 102 -14.52 -3.44 11.11
C LEU A 102 -15.42 -2.40 10.39
N LEU A 103 -14.86 -1.49 9.59
CA LEU A 103 -15.59 -0.33 9.04
C LEU A 103 -16.07 -0.49 7.59
N ASN A 104 -15.83 -1.63 6.92
CA ASN A 104 -16.25 -1.82 5.53
C ASN A 104 -17.21 -3.01 5.41
N VAL A 105 -18.48 -2.77 5.72
CA VAL A 105 -19.53 -3.80 5.70
C VAL A 105 -20.24 -3.76 4.36
N THR A 106 -19.98 -4.76 3.52
CA THR A 106 -20.85 -5.06 2.36
C THR A 106 -22.10 -5.73 2.92
N ARG A 107 -23.30 -5.33 2.49
CA ARG A 107 -24.54 -5.93 2.99
C ARG A 107 -25.10 -6.96 2.02
N ALA A 108 -25.73 -7.99 2.58
CA ALA A 108 -26.49 -9.00 1.85
C ALA A 108 -27.96 -8.92 2.26
N ARG A 109 -28.86 -9.24 1.32
CA ARG A 109 -30.29 -9.37 1.60
C ARG A 109 -30.64 -10.84 1.66
N VAL A 110 -31.06 -11.30 2.83
CA VAL A 110 -31.41 -12.70 3.09
C VAL A 110 -32.86 -12.83 3.52
N VAL A 111 -33.45 -14.00 3.37
CA VAL A 111 -34.77 -14.30 3.94
C VAL A 111 -34.56 -15.09 5.24
N ARG A 112 -35.04 -14.54 6.36
CA ARG A 112 -35.04 -15.20 7.69
C ARG A 112 -36.43 -15.11 8.28
N ASP A 113 -36.91 -16.21 8.87
CA ASP A 113 -38.26 -16.31 9.45
C ASP A 113 -39.39 -15.79 8.52
N GLY A 114 -39.24 -15.98 7.20
CA GLY A 114 -40.19 -15.55 6.18
C GLY A 114 -40.12 -14.08 5.77
N ALA A 115 -39.17 -13.31 6.30
CA ALA A 115 -39.02 -11.88 6.01
C ALA A 115 -37.64 -11.54 5.42
N PRO A 116 -37.58 -10.67 4.39
CA PRO A 116 -36.32 -10.17 3.87
C PRO A 116 -35.65 -9.25 4.91
N THR A 117 -34.40 -9.57 5.26
CA THR A 117 -33.57 -8.88 6.24
C THR A 117 -32.22 -8.53 5.60
N GLU A 118 -31.75 -7.29 5.80
CA GLU A 118 -30.39 -6.91 5.40
C GLU A 118 -29.40 -7.19 6.53
N ILE A 119 -28.38 -7.98 6.24
CA ILE A 119 -27.32 -8.40 7.17
C ILE A 119 -25.94 -8.06 6.61
N ASP A 120 -24.89 -8.20 7.42
CA ASP A 120 -23.52 -8.15 6.94
C ASP A 120 -23.27 -9.34 6.00
N ALA A 121 -22.55 -9.12 4.91
CA ALA A 121 -22.08 -10.19 4.03
C ALA A 121 -21.32 -11.28 4.80
N ALA A 122 -20.63 -10.93 5.88
CA ALA A 122 -19.93 -11.88 6.74
C ALA A 122 -20.87 -12.77 7.58
N ASP A 123 -22.09 -12.30 7.85
CA ASP A 123 -23.11 -12.98 8.65
C ASP A 123 -24.00 -13.92 7.82
N VAL A 124 -23.79 -13.98 6.50
CA VAL A 124 -24.44 -14.96 5.63
C VAL A 124 -23.95 -16.35 6.00
N VAL A 125 -24.84 -17.31 6.19
CA VAL A 125 -24.50 -18.70 6.55
C VAL A 125 -24.78 -19.67 5.40
N GLU A 126 -24.21 -20.87 5.49
CA GLU A 126 -24.53 -21.96 4.55
C GLU A 126 -26.05 -22.29 4.59
N ASP A 127 -26.64 -22.69 3.46
CA ASP A 127 -28.06 -22.95 3.25
C ASP A 127 -28.99 -21.73 3.39
N GLU A 128 -28.43 -20.52 3.48
CA GLU A 128 -29.24 -19.30 3.60
C GLU A 128 -29.86 -18.91 2.25
N LEU A 129 -31.12 -18.47 2.26
CA LEU A 129 -31.78 -17.97 1.06
C LEU A 129 -31.43 -16.50 0.86
N VAL A 130 -30.71 -16.21 -0.23
CA VAL A 130 -30.19 -14.87 -0.55
C VAL A 130 -30.94 -14.30 -1.74
N GLN A 131 -31.42 -13.06 -1.61
CA GLN A 131 -32.08 -12.32 -2.67
C GLN A 131 -31.08 -11.48 -3.47
N LEU A 132 -31.22 -11.53 -4.79
CA LEU A 132 -30.42 -10.83 -5.77
C LEU A 132 -31.27 -9.86 -6.58
N ARG A 133 -30.75 -8.65 -6.78
CA ARG A 133 -31.31 -7.60 -7.64
C ARG A 133 -30.26 -7.08 -8.60
N THR A 134 -30.70 -6.39 -9.63
CA THR A 134 -29.78 -5.68 -10.54
C THR A 134 -28.82 -4.78 -9.77
N GLY A 135 -27.53 -4.93 -10.04
CA GLY A 135 -26.44 -4.23 -9.35
C GLY A 135 -25.88 -4.97 -8.12
N ASP A 136 -26.57 -5.98 -7.60
CA ASP A 136 -26.05 -6.78 -6.50
C ASP A 136 -24.89 -7.65 -6.99
N GLN A 137 -23.88 -7.75 -6.13
CA GLN A 137 -22.83 -8.74 -6.29
C GLN A 137 -23.26 -10.04 -5.62
N VAL A 138 -23.00 -11.16 -6.30
CA VAL A 138 -23.18 -12.49 -5.72
C VAL A 138 -22.07 -12.71 -4.67
N LEU A 139 -22.46 -12.89 -3.40
CA LEU A 139 -21.53 -12.94 -2.25
C LEU A 139 -21.16 -14.35 -1.80
N ALA A 140 -21.91 -15.36 -2.22
CA ALA A 140 -21.76 -16.77 -1.91
C ALA A 140 -22.09 -17.60 -3.16
N ASP A 141 -21.66 -18.86 -3.24
CA ASP A 141 -22.04 -19.72 -4.37
C ASP A 141 -23.28 -20.54 -4.04
N GLY A 142 -24.06 -20.89 -5.05
CA GLY A 142 -25.09 -21.92 -4.92
C GLY A 142 -26.15 -21.91 -6.02
N PRO A 143 -27.15 -22.81 -5.95
CA PRO A 143 -28.17 -22.93 -6.97
C PRO A 143 -29.28 -21.89 -6.82
N LEU A 144 -29.77 -21.36 -7.94
CA LEU A 144 -30.96 -20.49 -7.99
C LEU A 144 -32.22 -21.29 -7.65
N VAL A 145 -32.99 -20.74 -6.72
CA VAL A 145 -34.34 -21.20 -6.36
C VAL A 145 -35.36 -20.54 -7.28
N ALA A 146 -35.22 -19.24 -7.54
CA ALA A 146 -36.08 -18.47 -8.43
C ALA A 146 -35.26 -17.47 -9.27
N ALA A 147 -35.69 -17.22 -10.50
CA ALA A 147 -35.08 -16.25 -11.40
C ALA A 147 -36.18 -15.61 -12.26
N ASP A 148 -36.18 -14.28 -12.37
CA ASP A 148 -37.05 -13.51 -13.24
C ASP A 148 -36.21 -12.57 -14.11
N GLY A 149 -36.07 -12.93 -15.39
CA GLY A 149 -35.23 -12.20 -16.35
C GLY A 149 -33.76 -12.05 -15.94
N LEU A 150 -33.26 -12.96 -15.08
CA LEU A 150 -31.95 -12.83 -14.44
C LEU A 150 -30.81 -13.01 -15.44
N GLU A 151 -30.05 -11.95 -15.66
CA GLU A 151 -28.78 -11.96 -16.40
C GLU A 151 -27.64 -11.68 -15.44
N ILE A 152 -26.63 -12.55 -15.42
CA ILE A 152 -25.44 -12.42 -14.56
C ILE A 152 -24.20 -12.24 -15.41
N ASP A 153 -23.43 -11.21 -15.10
CA ASP A 153 -22.10 -10.98 -15.66
C ASP A 153 -21.06 -11.78 -14.85
N GLU A 154 -20.56 -12.84 -15.46
CA GLU A 154 -19.47 -13.66 -14.95
C GLU A 154 -18.09 -13.23 -15.50
N SER A 155 -17.98 -12.09 -16.20
CA SER A 155 -16.72 -11.60 -16.80
C SER A 155 -15.58 -11.46 -15.80
N LEU A 156 -15.94 -11.17 -14.55
CA LEU A 156 -15.03 -11.07 -13.42
C LEU A 156 -14.33 -12.41 -13.09
N LEU A 157 -14.95 -13.53 -13.49
CA LEU A 157 -14.50 -14.90 -13.19
C LEU A 157 -13.98 -15.60 -14.45
N THR A 158 -14.69 -15.48 -15.57
CA THR A 158 -14.43 -16.20 -16.82
C THR A 158 -13.65 -15.37 -17.84
N GLY A 159 -13.65 -14.04 -17.70
CA GLY A 159 -13.11 -13.11 -18.68
C GLY A 159 -14.00 -12.91 -19.92
N GLU A 160 -15.13 -13.61 -20.02
CA GLU A 160 -16.10 -13.48 -21.10
C GLU A 160 -17.09 -12.36 -20.75
N SER A 161 -17.27 -11.39 -21.65
CA SER A 161 -18.02 -10.15 -21.38
C SER A 161 -19.52 -10.26 -21.64
N ASP A 162 -20.00 -11.40 -22.15
CA ASP A 162 -21.40 -11.60 -22.46
C ASP A 162 -22.15 -12.09 -21.21
N PRO A 163 -23.18 -11.35 -20.75
CA PRO A 163 -24.00 -11.79 -19.64
C PRO A 163 -24.65 -13.15 -19.91
N VAL A 164 -24.62 -14.01 -18.90
CA VAL A 164 -25.24 -15.34 -18.96
C VAL A 164 -26.66 -15.22 -18.41
N GLN A 165 -27.66 -15.60 -19.20
CA GLN A 165 -29.02 -15.77 -18.71
C GLN A 165 -29.09 -16.98 -17.78
N LYS A 166 -29.76 -16.81 -16.66
CA LYS A 166 -29.89 -17.84 -15.63
C LYS A 166 -31.36 -18.14 -15.37
N ALA A 167 -31.67 -19.42 -15.25
CA ALA A 167 -32.98 -19.93 -14.87
C ALA A 167 -32.95 -20.55 -13.46
N SER A 168 -34.12 -20.83 -12.92
CA SER A 168 -34.25 -21.62 -11.69
C SER A 168 -33.52 -22.97 -11.85
N GLY A 169 -32.68 -23.31 -10.87
CA GLY A 169 -31.82 -24.50 -10.87
C GLY A 169 -30.38 -24.26 -11.35
N ASP A 170 -30.08 -23.14 -12.01
CA ASP A 170 -28.72 -22.82 -12.44
C ASP A 170 -27.84 -22.37 -11.27
N GLU A 171 -26.53 -22.64 -11.34
CA GLU A 171 -25.57 -22.16 -10.33
C GLU A 171 -25.23 -20.68 -10.53
N VAL A 172 -25.17 -19.95 -9.42
CA VAL A 172 -24.55 -18.63 -9.30
C VAL A 172 -23.23 -18.74 -8.57
N ARG A 173 -22.26 -17.94 -9.02
CA ARG A 173 -20.90 -17.92 -8.48
C ARG A 173 -20.63 -16.59 -7.81
N SER A 174 -20.04 -16.65 -6.64
CA SER A 174 -19.51 -15.50 -5.91
C SER A 174 -18.54 -14.71 -6.77
N GLY A 175 -18.63 -13.39 -6.67
CA GLY A 175 -17.86 -12.47 -7.48
C GLY A 175 -18.59 -11.99 -8.73
N SER A 176 -19.57 -12.73 -9.26
CA SER A 176 -20.40 -12.30 -10.39
C SER A 176 -21.34 -11.15 -10.00
N ILE A 177 -21.78 -10.36 -10.99
CA ILE A 177 -22.66 -9.21 -10.78
C ILE A 177 -23.97 -9.43 -11.54
N VAL A 178 -25.10 -9.14 -10.90
CA VAL A 178 -26.40 -9.16 -11.57
C VAL A 178 -26.52 -7.93 -12.46
N VAL A 179 -26.67 -8.14 -13.76
CA VAL A 179 -26.77 -7.04 -14.74
C VAL A 179 -28.19 -6.72 -15.16
N ALA A 180 -29.13 -7.66 -15.04
CA ALA A 180 -30.55 -7.43 -15.24
C ALA A 180 -31.39 -8.45 -14.48
N GLY A 181 -32.64 -8.10 -14.16
CA GLY A 181 -33.60 -9.00 -13.52
C GLY A 181 -33.39 -9.18 -12.02
N THR A 182 -34.07 -10.20 -11.47
CA THR A 182 -34.04 -10.57 -10.04
C THR A 182 -33.93 -12.07 -9.86
N GLY A 183 -33.38 -12.50 -8.72
CA GLY A 183 -33.25 -13.91 -8.40
C GLY A 183 -33.16 -14.21 -6.92
N GLU A 184 -33.36 -15.46 -6.54
CA GLU A 184 -33.18 -15.98 -5.20
C GLU A 184 -32.35 -17.26 -5.28
N PHE A 185 -31.30 -17.39 -4.47
CA PHE A 185 -30.44 -18.57 -4.46
C PHE A 185 -30.16 -19.07 -3.04
N GLU A 186 -29.87 -20.36 -2.92
CA GLU A 186 -29.49 -21.01 -1.67
C GLU A 186 -27.96 -21.01 -1.55
N ALA A 187 -27.39 -20.43 -0.48
CA ALA A 187 -25.95 -20.29 -0.32
C ALA A 187 -25.29 -21.62 0.11
N THR A 188 -24.84 -22.44 -0.84
CA THR A 188 -24.22 -23.76 -0.56
C THR A 188 -22.72 -23.69 -0.33
N ALA A 189 -22.03 -22.65 -0.80
CA ALA A 189 -20.64 -22.40 -0.44
C ALA A 189 -20.46 -20.98 0.09
N VAL A 190 -19.89 -20.86 1.28
CA VAL A 190 -19.66 -19.60 1.99
C VAL A 190 -18.20 -19.45 2.41
N GLY A 191 -17.76 -18.20 2.60
CA GLY A 191 -16.46 -17.87 3.15
C GLY A 191 -15.31 -18.34 2.27
N ALA A 192 -14.42 -19.16 2.81
CA ALA A 192 -13.22 -19.64 2.11
C ALA A 192 -13.52 -20.63 0.97
N ASP A 193 -14.69 -21.26 0.98
CA ASP A 193 -15.08 -22.28 0.01
C ASP A 193 -15.73 -21.69 -1.25
N THR A 194 -16.05 -20.39 -1.22
CA THR A 194 -16.57 -19.66 -2.37
C THR A 194 -15.59 -19.64 -3.56
N TYR A 195 -16.12 -19.62 -4.77
CA TYR A 195 -15.34 -19.58 -6.01
C TYR A 195 -14.42 -18.34 -6.04
N ALA A 196 -14.94 -17.16 -5.71
CA ALA A 196 -14.15 -15.93 -5.62
C ALA A 196 -13.03 -16.02 -4.58
N ALA A 197 -13.28 -16.59 -3.38
CA ALA A 197 -12.23 -16.74 -2.37
C ALA A 197 -11.14 -17.71 -2.78
N ARG A 198 -11.49 -18.83 -3.44
CA ARG A 198 -10.52 -19.80 -3.98
C ARG A 198 -9.66 -19.17 -5.08
N LEU A 199 -10.28 -18.46 -6.01
CA LEU A 199 -9.58 -17.74 -7.07
C LEU A 199 -8.64 -16.66 -6.50
N ALA A 200 -9.10 -15.91 -5.49
CA ALA A 200 -8.28 -14.92 -4.79
C ALA A 200 -7.11 -15.55 -4.01
N ALA A 201 -7.33 -16.69 -3.34
CA ALA A 201 -6.30 -17.41 -2.61
C ALA A 201 -5.22 -17.97 -3.54
N GLU A 202 -5.61 -18.46 -4.71
CA GLU A 202 -4.69 -18.92 -5.75
C GLU A 202 -3.89 -17.74 -6.33
N ALA A 203 -4.55 -16.60 -6.59
CA ALA A 203 -3.88 -15.38 -7.06
C ALA A 203 -2.83 -14.84 -6.07
N ARG A 204 -3.10 -14.90 -4.75
CA ARG A 204 -2.19 -14.44 -3.68
C ARG A 204 -0.92 -15.27 -3.53
N ARG A 205 -0.89 -16.53 -3.96
CA ARG A 205 0.28 -17.40 -3.77
C ARG A 205 1.53 -16.98 -4.57
N PHE A 206 1.40 -16.05 -5.52
CA PHE A 206 2.41 -15.87 -6.56
C PHE A 206 3.24 -14.58 -6.55
N GLN A 207 2.96 -13.57 -5.72
CA GLN A 207 3.84 -12.40 -5.64
C GLN A 207 3.94 -11.81 -4.24
N ILE A 208 5.17 -11.62 -3.76
CA ILE A 208 5.51 -10.89 -2.54
C ILE A 208 6.05 -9.53 -2.99
N THR A 209 5.51 -8.42 -2.48
CA THR A 209 5.99 -7.07 -2.80
C THR A 209 7.49 -6.93 -2.52
N ARG A 210 8.26 -6.47 -3.50
CA ARG A 210 9.73 -6.33 -3.39
C ARG A 210 10.11 -5.05 -2.65
N SER A 211 10.55 -5.20 -1.39
CA SER A 211 11.16 -4.11 -0.61
C SER A 211 12.69 -4.11 -0.74
N GLU A 212 13.25 -3.00 -1.22
CA GLU A 212 14.70 -2.74 -1.29
C GLU A 212 15.28 -2.49 0.11
N LEU A 213 14.53 -1.86 1.03
CA LEU A 213 14.98 -1.70 2.42
C LEU A 213 15.08 -3.05 3.13
N VAL A 214 14.08 -3.91 3.02
CA VAL A 214 14.10 -5.26 3.62
C VAL A 214 15.17 -6.12 2.93
N ALA A 215 15.29 -6.07 1.61
CA ALA A 215 16.34 -6.81 0.90
C ALA A 215 17.75 -6.30 1.26
N GLY A 216 17.92 -4.98 1.33
CA GLY A 216 19.17 -4.31 1.64
C GLY A 216 19.61 -4.54 3.08
N THR A 217 18.68 -4.47 4.05
CA THR A 217 18.95 -4.84 5.45
C THR A 217 19.27 -6.32 5.55
N THR A 218 18.49 -7.21 4.92
CA THR A 218 18.80 -8.66 4.92
C THR A 218 20.19 -8.96 4.34
N ARG A 219 20.55 -8.30 3.23
CA ARG A 219 21.89 -8.41 2.62
C ARG A 219 22.96 -7.94 3.60
N LEU A 220 22.79 -6.77 4.20
CA LEU A 220 23.70 -6.24 5.22
C LEU A 220 23.87 -7.21 6.39
N LEU A 221 22.78 -7.78 6.92
CA LEU A 221 22.83 -8.73 8.03
C LEU A 221 23.62 -9.98 7.64
N ARG A 222 23.44 -10.53 6.43
CA ARG A 222 24.23 -11.66 5.93
C ARG A 222 25.72 -11.33 5.85
N TRP A 223 26.08 -10.15 5.33
CA TRP A 223 27.47 -9.69 5.27
C TRP A 223 28.08 -9.53 6.66
N ILE A 224 27.37 -8.91 7.59
CA ILE A 224 27.84 -8.73 8.98
C ILE A 224 28.02 -10.08 9.65
N SER A 225 27.10 -11.03 9.48
CA SER A 225 27.25 -12.39 10.03
C SER A 225 28.48 -13.10 9.47
N LEU A 226 28.76 -12.98 8.16
CA LEU A 226 29.95 -13.55 7.53
C LEU A 226 31.23 -12.91 8.07
N VAL A 227 31.26 -11.58 8.19
CA VAL A 227 32.40 -10.84 8.75
C VAL A 227 32.62 -11.24 10.21
N LEU A 228 31.56 -11.36 11.00
CA LEU A 228 31.65 -11.73 12.41
C LEU A 228 32.21 -13.15 12.58
N LEU A 229 31.83 -14.09 11.71
CA LEU A 229 32.35 -15.46 11.72
C LEU A 229 33.88 -15.51 11.59
N VAL A 230 34.48 -14.55 10.88
CA VAL A 230 35.93 -14.46 10.68
C VAL A 230 36.60 -13.58 11.74
N VAL A 231 36.05 -12.40 12.00
CA VAL A 231 36.67 -11.39 12.87
C VAL A 231 36.58 -11.78 14.34
N ALA A 232 35.48 -12.39 14.79
CA ALA A 232 35.33 -12.74 16.22
C ALA A 232 36.37 -13.77 16.70
N PRO A 233 36.63 -14.89 16.00
CA PRO A 233 37.69 -15.83 16.41
C PRO A 233 39.09 -15.22 16.34
N VAL A 234 39.39 -14.44 15.30
CA VAL A 234 40.70 -13.77 15.13
C VAL A 234 40.93 -12.75 16.25
N LEU A 235 39.91 -11.95 16.56
CA LEU A 235 39.98 -10.98 17.64
C LEU A 235 40.11 -11.70 19.00
N LEU A 236 39.31 -12.73 19.26
CA LEU A 236 39.41 -13.50 20.50
C LEU A 236 40.82 -14.06 20.69
N TRP A 237 41.38 -14.68 19.64
CA TRP A 237 42.76 -15.17 19.64
C TRP A 237 43.76 -14.04 19.94
N SER A 238 43.61 -12.88 19.29
CA SER A 238 44.44 -11.70 19.54
C SER A 238 44.32 -11.20 20.98
N GLN A 239 43.12 -11.18 21.55
CA GLN A 239 42.89 -10.75 22.93
C GLN A 239 43.52 -11.71 23.94
N PHE A 240 43.59 -13.03 23.67
CA PHE A 240 44.35 -13.97 24.50
C PHE A 240 45.87 -13.83 24.36
N ARG A 241 46.36 -13.22 23.28
CA ARG A 241 47.79 -13.01 23.02
C ARG A 241 48.30 -11.64 23.43
N SER A 242 47.40 -10.69 23.64
CA SER A 242 47.71 -9.34 24.07
C SER A 242 48.34 -9.36 25.46
N THR A 243 49.47 -8.66 25.60
CA THR A 243 50.13 -8.44 26.91
C THR A 243 49.41 -7.42 27.78
N ASP A 244 48.43 -6.70 27.22
CA ASP A 244 47.63 -5.71 27.93
C ASP A 244 46.50 -6.34 28.76
N ASN A 245 46.12 -7.59 28.49
CA ASN A 245 45.06 -8.30 29.21
C ASN A 245 45.67 -9.13 30.34
N GLU A 246 45.19 -8.96 31.57
CA GLU A 246 45.77 -9.62 32.74
C GLU A 246 45.32 -11.09 32.84
N ASP A 247 44.07 -11.36 32.45
CA ASP A 247 43.49 -12.70 32.49
C ASP A 247 42.51 -12.95 31.32
N TRP A 248 41.92 -14.15 31.32
CA TRP A 248 40.92 -14.54 30.32
C TRP A 248 39.64 -13.70 30.38
N ARG A 249 39.34 -13.06 31.53
CA ARG A 249 38.14 -12.24 31.70
C ARG A 249 38.24 -10.98 30.87
N ASP A 250 39.40 -10.32 30.90
CA ASP A 250 39.68 -9.15 30.07
C ASP A 250 39.62 -9.48 28.57
N ALA A 251 40.17 -10.62 28.19
CA ALA A 251 40.15 -11.08 26.80
C ALA A 251 38.72 -11.33 26.29
N VAL A 252 37.89 -11.99 27.11
CA VAL A 252 36.47 -12.24 26.80
C VAL A 252 35.68 -10.94 26.77
N THR A 253 35.83 -10.07 27.76
CA THR A 253 35.11 -8.79 27.83
C THR A 253 35.45 -7.88 26.64
N GLY A 254 36.74 -7.74 26.29
CA GLY A 254 37.18 -6.96 25.14
C GLY A 254 36.62 -7.51 23.82
N THR A 255 36.59 -8.84 23.68
CA THR A 255 35.98 -9.49 22.51
C THR A 255 34.47 -9.24 22.46
N VAL A 256 33.77 -9.34 23.59
CA VAL A 256 32.32 -9.07 23.65
C VAL A 256 32.02 -7.61 23.27
N ALA A 257 32.80 -6.66 23.76
CA ALA A 257 32.65 -5.25 23.43
C ALA A 257 32.73 -5.02 21.91
N ALA A 258 33.74 -5.59 21.26
CA ALA A 258 33.89 -5.53 19.81
C ALA A 258 32.68 -6.12 19.06
N ILE A 259 32.25 -7.31 19.45
CA ILE A 259 31.12 -8.00 18.79
C ILE A 259 29.82 -7.20 18.96
N VAL A 260 29.50 -6.73 20.17
CA VAL A 260 28.32 -5.89 20.44
C VAL A 260 28.37 -4.57 19.65
N GLY A 261 29.57 -4.05 19.40
CA GLY A 261 29.82 -2.91 18.52
C GLY A 261 29.44 -3.15 17.05
N MET A 262 29.57 -4.39 16.57
CA MET A 262 29.35 -4.75 15.17
C MET A 262 27.89 -5.14 14.84
N ILE A 263 27.05 -5.42 15.84
CA ILE A 263 25.68 -5.89 15.64
C ILE A 263 24.71 -4.71 15.38
N PRO A 264 23.95 -4.70 14.25
CA PRO A 264 22.97 -3.66 13.89
C PRO A 264 21.60 -3.86 14.57
N GLU A 265 21.56 -4.01 15.89
CA GLU A 265 20.34 -4.42 16.62
C GLU A 265 19.14 -3.49 16.36
N GLY A 266 19.35 -2.18 16.50
CA GLY A 266 18.26 -1.21 16.41
C GLY A 266 17.83 -0.90 14.98
N LEU A 267 18.60 -1.27 13.96
CA LEU A 267 18.24 -1.00 12.56
C LEU A 267 16.99 -1.78 12.16
N VAL A 268 16.97 -3.09 12.43
CA VAL A 268 15.85 -3.98 12.07
C VAL A 268 14.58 -3.61 12.84
N LEU A 269 14.74 -3.33 14.13
CA LEU A 269 13.63 -2.88 14.98
C LEU A 269 13.04 -1.56 14.47
N LEU A 270 13.89 -0.59 14.17
CA LEU A 270 13.47 0.74 13.72
C LEU A 270 12.80 0.71 12.35
N THR A 271 13.27 -0.12 11.42
CA THR A 271 12.60 -0.30 10.12
C THR A 271 11.19 -0.85 10.29
N SER A 272 11.05 -1.92 11.09
CA SER A 272 9.75 -2.54 11.35
C SER A 272 8.80 -1.56 12.02
N LEU A 273 9.28 -0.83 13.05
CA LEU A 273 8.50 0.18 13.74
C LEU A 273 8.04 1.30 12.81
N ALA A 274 8.96 1.84 12.00
CA ALA A 274 8.65 2.96 11.12
C ALA A 274 7.56 2.57 10.10
N PHE A 275 7.63 1.35 9.54
CA PHE A 275 6.56 0.83 8.69
C PHE A 275 5.25 0.62 9.44
N MET A 276 5.27 0.04 10.65
CA MET A 276 4.05 -0.16 11.44
C MET A 276 3.36 1.18 11.76
N LEU A 277 4.12 2.23 12.10
CA LEU A 277 3.58 3.56 12.35
C LEU A 277 3.05 4.24 11.09
N ALA A 278 3.69 4.00 9.94
CA ALA A 278 3.18 4.41 8.64
C ALA A 278 1.79 3.79 8.39
N ILE A 279 1.66 2.46 8.52
CA ILE A 279 0.38 1.77 8.34
C ILE A 279 -0.68 2.34 9.29
N VAL A 280 -0.37 2.54 10.56
CA VAL A 280 -1.33 3.13 11.52
C VAL A 280 -1.75 4.54 11.10
N THR A 281 -0.83 5.34 10.58
CA THR A 281 -1.11 6.70 10.10
C THR A 281 -2.00 6.68 8.86
N LEU A 282 -1.74 5.78 7.91
CA LEU A 282 -2.53 5.59 6.70
C LEU A 282 -3.92 5.03 6.98
N ALA A 283 -4.02 4.05 7.89
CA ALA A 283 -5.29 3.46 8.27
C ALA A 283 -6.22 4.51 8.92
N ARG A 284 -5.67 5.44 9.71
CA ARG A 284 -6.44 6.59 10.25
C ARG A 284 -6.94 7.55 9.16
N ARG A 285 -6.31 7.55 7.99
CA ARG A 285 -6.72 8.30 6.79
C ARG A 285 -7.48 7.40 5.80
N GLN A 286 -8.26 6.45 6.29
CA GLN A 286 -9.08 5.56 5.47
C GLN A 286 -8.28 4.78 4.40
N THR A 287 -6.98 4.53 4.60
CA THR A 287 -6.16 3.72 3.69
C THR A 287 -5.62 2.48 4.39
N LEU A 288 -6.10 1.31 3.97
CA LEU A 288 -5.64 0.02 4.48
C LEU A 288 -4.45 -0.48 3.66
N VAL A 289 -3.31 -0.66 4.32
CA VAL A 289 -2.13 -1.30 3.73
C VAL A 289 -2.17 -2.81 4.02
N GLN A 290 -2.21 -3.64 2.98
CA GLN A 290 -2.25 -5.10 3.14
C GLN A 290 -0.86 -5.71 3.35
N GLU A 291 0.17 -5.08 2.79
CA GLU A 291 1.56 -5.54 2.89
C GLU A 291 2.49 -4.43 3.40
N LEU A 292 3.25 -4.70 4.48
CA LEU A 292 4.25 -3.76 5.02
C LEU A 292 5.23 -3.20 3.97
N PRO A 293 5.81 -4.03 3.07
CA PRO A 293 6.64 -3.56 1.97
C PRO A 293 5.98 -2.56 1.01
N ALA A 294 4.65 -2.52 0.92
CA ALA A 294 3.95 -1.64 -0.02
C ALA A 294 4.14 -0.15 0.33
N VAL A 295 4.30 0.18 1.62
CA VAL A 295 4.66 1.54 2.08
C VAL A 295 5.94 2.02 1.42
N GLU A 296 6.90 1.11 1.20
CA GLU A 296 8.13 1.46 0.49
C GLU A 296 7.90 1.65 -1.01
N GLY A 297 7.17 0.73 -1.66
CA GLY A 297 6.93 0.84 -3.11
C GLY A 297 6.23 2.16 -3.45
N LEU A 298 5.28 2.59 -2.64
CA LEU A 298 4.60 3.90 -2.74
C LEU A 298 5.55 5.10 -2.76
N ALA A 299 6.62 5.05 -1.97
CA ALA A 299 7.59 6.14 -1.93
C ALA A 299 8.37 6.28 -3.24
N ARG A 300 8.46 5.19 -4.01
CA ARG A 300 9.19 5.09 -5.27
C ARG A 300 8.34 5.35 -6.50
N VAL A 301 7.02 5.29 -6.37
CA VAL A 301 6.08 5.52 -7.47
C VAL A 301 6.42 6.82 -8.19
N ASP A 302 6.66 6.67 -9.49
CA ASP A 302 6.94 7.75 -10.44
C ASP A 302 5.94 7.76 -11.60
N VAL A 303 5.11 6.72 -11.76
CA VAL A 303 3.98 6.67 -12.68
C VAL A 303 2.72 6.14 -11.97
N VAL A 304 1.61 6.85 -12.09
CA VAL A 304 0.29 6.40 -11.62
C VAL A 304 -0.63 6.19 -12.82
N CYS A 305 -1.03 4.95 -13.02
CA CYS A 305 -2.08 4.55 -13.94
C CYS A 305 -3.43 4.62 -13.20
N LEU A 306 -4.32 5.45 -13.72
CA LEU A 306 -5.62 5.76 -13.15
C LEU A 306 -6.70 5.12 -14.02
N ASP A 307 -7.62 4.38 -13.42
CA ASP A 307 -8.89 4.14 -14.08
C ASP A 307 -9.72 5.43 -14.12
N LYS A 308 -10.59 5.61 -15.12
CA LYS A 308 -11.46 6.80 -15.18
C LYS A 308 -12.62 6.67 -14.21
N THR A 309 -13.36 5.57 -14.33
CA THR A 309 -14.62 5.35 -13.61
C THR A 309 -14.31 5.05 -12.15
N GLY A 310 -15.09 5.62 -11.24
CA GLY A 310 -14.90 5.43 -9.79
C GLY A 310 -13.66 6.11 -9.19
N THR A 311 -12.65 6.46 -9.99
CA THR A 311 -11.42 7.14 -9.52
C THR A 311 -11.43 8.65 -9.82
N LEU A 312 -11.66 9.06 -11.08
CA LEU A 312 -11.77 10.49 -11.45
C LEU A 312 -13.21 11.00 -11.35
N THR A 313 -14.17 10.09 -11.55
CA THR A 313 -15.60 10.34 -11.47
C THR A 313 -16.21 9.62 -10.26
N HIS A 314 -17.41 10.03 -9.86
CA HIS A 314 -18.16 9.35 -8.80
C HIS A 314 -18.80 8.02 -9.27
N GLY A 315 -18.78 7.70 -10.56
CA GLY A 315 -19.45 6.52 -11.14
C GLY A 315 -20.98 6.64 -11.21
N ASN A 316 -21.58 7.65 -10.57
CA ASN A 316 -23.00 7.95 -10.66
C ASN A 316 -23.30 8.87 -11.86
N MET A 317 -24.43 8.60 -12.51
CA MET A 317 -24.90 9.38 -13.64
C MET A 317 -25.90 10.43 -13.15
N VAL A 318 -25.85 11.62 -13.74
CA VAL A 318 -26.83 12.68 -13.47
C VAL A 318 -27.50 13.06 -14.79
N PHE A 319 -28.82 13.24 -14.74
CA PHE A 319 -29.57 13.79 -15.86
C PHE A 319 -29.22 15.27 -16.00
N ASP A 320 -28.79 15.67 -17.20
CA ASP A 320 -28.47 17.05 -17.51
C ASP A 320 -29.63 17.72 -18.26
N ARG A 321 -29.98 17.20 -19.45
CA ARG A 321 -31.07 17.75 -20.26
C ARG A 321 -31.62 16.77 -21.29
N VAL A 322 -32.81 17.08 -21.79
CA VAL A 322 -33.37 16.49 -23.02
C VAL A 322 -33.18 17.50 -24.16
N GLU A 323 -32.57 17.09 -25.27
CA GLU A 323 -32.60 17.83 -26.53
C GLU A 323 -33.68 17.20 -27.44
N SER A 324 -34.86 17.83 -27.50
CA SER A 324 -35.94 17.37 -28.38
C SER A 324 -35.54 17.51 -29.86
N LEU A 325 -35.75 16.44 -30.61
CA LEU A 325 -35.60 16.40 -32.06
C LEU A 325 -36.94 16.64 -32.77
N ILE A 326 -38.03 16.25 -32.11
CA ILE A 326 -39.42 16.47 -32.52
C ILE A 326 -40.17 17.13 -31.34
N ASP A 327 -41.09 18.05 -31.63
CA ASP A 327 -41.88 18.78 -30.63
C ASP A 327 -42.96 17.85 -30.01
N GLU A 328 -42.52 17.00 -29.09
CA GLU A 328 -43.34 16.04 -28.36
C GLU A 328 -42.90 16.02 -26.88
N HIS A 329 -43.85 15.97 -25.95
CA HIS A 329 -43.53 15.89 -24.51
C HIS A 329 -43.11 14.46 -24.16
N VAL A 330 -41.87 14.30 -23.69
CA VAL A 330 -41.27 12.98 -23.42
C VAL A 330 -41.15 12.63 -21.93
N ASP A 331 -41.46 13.57 -21.04
CA ASP A 331 -41.23 13.44 -19.59
C ASP A 331 -41.94 12.22 -18.98
N GLU A 332 -43.22 12.03 -19.29
CA GLU A 332 -44.00 10.88 -18.80
C GLU A 332 -43.45 9.55 -19.33
N VAL A 333 -42.97 9.53 -20.58
CA VAL A 333 -42.37 8.31 -21.18
C VAL A 333 -41.03 8.00 -20.52
N LEU A 334 -40.20 9.01 -20.27
CA LEU A 334 -38.93 8.84 -19.57
C LEU A 334 -39.14 8.39 -18.13
N ALA A 335 -40.14 8.93 -17.43
CA ALA A 335 -40.56 8.45 -16.12
C ALA A 335 -41.02 6.98 -16.18
N LEU A 336 -41.80 6.60 -17.20
CA LEU A 336 -42.31 5.24 -17.39
C LEU A 336 -41.19 4.21 -17.66
N ILE A 337 -40.20 4.61 -18.47
CA ILE A 337 -38.98 3.82 -18.72
C ILE A 337 -38.18 3.68 -17.43
N ALA A 338 -38.00 4.77 -16.66
CA ALA A 338 -37.28 4.76 -15.39
C ALA A 338 -38.00 3.98 -14.27
N ALA A 339 -39.32 3.77 -14.39
CA ALA A 339 -40.13 3.02 -13.43
C ALA A 339 -40.06 1.48 -13.58
N GLY A 340 -39.19 0.96 -14.47
CA GLY A 340 -38.92 -0.48 -14.57
C GLY A 340 -38.35 -1.07 -13.28
N ALA A 341 -38.46 -2.40 -13.12
CA ALA A 341 -37.91 -3.14 -11.98
C ALA A 341 -36.37 -3.10 -11.92
N ASP A 342 -35.70 -2.86 -13.06
CA ASP A 342 -34.25 -2.74 -13.15
C ASP A 342 -33.79 -1.34 -12.68
N SER A 343 -33.04 -1.28 -11.58
CA SER A 343 -32.34 -0.08 -11.15
C SER A 343 -30.93 -0.09 -11.75
N ASN A 344 -30.64 0.87 -12.61
CA ASN A 344 -29.28 1.13 -13.09
C ASN A 344 -29.01 2.64 -13.03
N ALA A 345 -27.74 3.05 -13.06
CA ALA A 345 -27.35 4.46 -12.88
C ALA A 345 -28.06 5.43 -13.84
N THR A 346 -28.43 4.97 -15.04
CA THR A 346 -29.21 5.77 -15.99
C THR A 346 -30.67 5.89 -15.56
N SER A 347 -31.32 4.77 -15.24
CA SER A 347 -32.69 4.75 -14.75
C SER A 347 -32.85 5.53 -13.44
N ASP A 348 -31.86 5.47 -12.54
CA ASP A 348 -31.86 6.23 -11.29
C ASP A 348 -31.73 7.74 -11.55
N ALA A 349 -30.86 8.15 -12.47
CA ALA A 349 -30.72 9.54 -12.88
C ALA A 349 -32.03 10.09 -13.48
N LEU A 350 -32.70 9.30 -14.32
CA LEU A 350 -33.99 9.67 -14.91
C LEU A 350 -35.10 9.69 -13.85
N ARG A 351 -35.14 8.72 -12.94
CA ARG A 351 -36.13 8.67 -11.85
C ARG A 351 -35.99 9.87 -10.90
N ALA A 352 -34.76 10.30 -10.61
CA ALA A 352 -34.49 11.50 -9.83
C ALA A 352 -34.95 12.78 -10.54
N ALA A 353 -34.86 12.84 -11.87
CA ALA A 353 -35.24 14.01 -12.66
C ALA A 353 -36.75 14.11 -12.93
N PHE A 354 -37.40 13.00 -13.29
CA PHE A 354 -38.79 12.97 -13.77
C PHE A 354 -39.80 12.45 -12.75
N GLY A 355 -39.34 11.89 -11.62
CA GLY A 355 -40.23 11.36 -10.58
C GLY A 355 -40.93 10.05 -10.96
N PRO A 356 -41.98 9.66 -10.22
CA PRO A 356 -42.74 8.44 -10.51
C PRO A 356 -43.64 8.62 -11.73
N ALA A 357 -43.71 7.59 -12.59
CA ALA A 357 -44.63 7.55 -13.72
C ALA A 357 -46.09 7.56 -13.25
N THR A 358 -46.97 8.23 -14.01
CA THR A 358 -48.41 8.24 -13.74
C THR A 358 -49.16 7.13 -14.48
N SER A 359 -48.55 6.57 -15.52
CA SER A 359 -49.07 5.49 -16.36
C SER A 359 -48.40 4.13 -16.11
N THR A 360 -49.01 3.04 -16.60
CA THR A 360 -48.45 1.69 -16.53
C THR A 360 -48.12 1.17 -17.93
N ALA A 361 -46.98 0.51 -18.08
CA ALA A 361 -46.56 -0.11 -19.33
C ALA A 361 -47.30 -1.45 -19.53
N SER A 362 -47.77 -1.72 -20.75
CA SER A 362 -48.43 -2.97 -21.11
C SER A 362 -47.44 -4.10 -21.40
N ALA A 363 -46.22 -3.76 -21.80
CA ALA A 363 -45.10 -4.68 -21.98
C ALA A 363 -43.78 -3.94 -21.73
N ARG A 364 -42.75 -4.67 -21.30
CA ARG A 364 -41.42 -4.12 -21.03
C ARG A 364 -40.34 -5.06 -21.56
N VAL A 365 -39.29 -4.47 -22.12
CA VAL A 365 -38.04 -5.15 -22.41
C VAL A 365 -36.96 -4.49 -21.55
N PRO A 366 -36.40 -5.22 -20.56
CA PRO A 366 -35.41 -4.66 -19.65
C PRO A 366 -34.13 -4.30 -20.38
N PHE A 367 -33.41 -3.30 -19.84
CA PHE A 367 -32.10 -2.94 -20.35
C PHE A 367 -31.14 -4.12 -20.23
N SER A 368 -30.36 -4.37 -21.28
CA SER A 368 -29.21 -5.27 -21.20
C SER A 368 -28.02 -4.63 -21.88
N SER A 369 -26.83 -4.79 -21.30
CA SER A 369 -25.57 -4.28 -21.85
C SER A 369 -25.23 -4.87 -23.22
N ALA A 370 -25.69 -6.08 -23.52
CA ALA A 370 -25.50 -6.70 -24.84
C ALA A 370 -26.31 -5.97 -25.93
N ARG A 371 -27.56 -5.62 -25.61
CA ARG A 371 -28.47 -4.89 -26.52
C ARG A 371 -28.19 -3.38 -26.54
N LYS A 372 -27.77 -2.82 -25.40
CA LYS A 372 -27.59 -1.38 -25.11
C LYS A 372 -28.84 -0.53 -25.36
N TRP A 373 -30.02 -1.13 -25.26
CA TRP A 373 -31.31 -0.46 -25.30
C TRP A 373 -32.30 -1.15 -24.36
N GLN A 374 -33.34 -0.41 -23.97
CA GLN A 374 -34.52 -0.89 -23.26
C GLN A 374 -35.77 -0.33 -23.93
N SER A 375 -36.90 -0.98 -23.74
CA SER A 375 -38.15 -0.53 -24.35
C SER A 375 -39.35 -0.73 -23.42
N VAL A 376 -40.29 0.21 -23.46
CA VAL A 376 -41.59 0.08 -22.80
C VAL A 376 -42.70 0.29 -23.82
N THR A 377 -43.74 -0.52 -23.74
CA THR A 377 -44.94 -0.33 -24.57
C THR A 377 -46.01 0.37 -23.76
N ALA A 378 -46.51 1.50 -24.26
CA ALA A 378 -47.57 2.28 -23.64
C ALA A 378 -48.48 2.87 -24.73
N GLY A 379 -49.80 2.73 -24.56
CA GLY A 379 -50.77 3.24 -25.53
C GLY A 379 -50.64 2.64 -26.94
N GLY A 380 -50.09 1.41 -27.06
CA GLY A 380 -49.84 0.75 -28.34
C GLY A 380 -48.57 1.21 -29.08
N ILE A 381 -47.75 2.06 -28.46
CA ILE A 381 -46.47 2.56 -29.01
C ILE A 381 -45.32 1.96 -28.21
N ALA A 382 -44.27 1.51 -28.90
CA ALA A 382 -43.02 1.09 -28.26
C ALA A 382 -42.06 2.27 -28.14
N TRP A 383 -41.73 2.63 -26.91
CA TRP A 383 -40.77 3.69 -26.59
C TRP A 383 -39.44 3.05 -26.22
N THR A 384 -38.42 3.30 -27.03
CA THR A 384 -37.10 2.68 -26.91
C THR A 384 -36.08 3.73 -26.52
N LEU A 385 -35.36 3.48 -25.42
CA LEU A 385 -34.24 4.30 -24.97
C LEU A 385 -32.96 3.47 -25.07
N GLY A 386 -31.95 3.98 -25.77
CA GLY A 386 -30.69 3.24 -25.93
C GLY A 386 -29.56 4.03 -26.55
N ALA A 387 -28.43 3.35 -26.76
CA ALA A 387 -27.27 3.93 -27.41
C ALA A 387 -27.61 4.36 -28.86
N PRO A 388 -27.20 5.57 -29.30
CA PRO A 388 -27.53 6.08 -30.63
C PRO A 388 -27.14 5.13 -31.77
N GLU A 389 -26.01 4.44 -31.65
CA GLU A 389 -25.53 3.48 -32.65
C GLU A 389 -26.33 2.17 -32.71
N MET A 390 -27.08 1.85 -31.65
CA MET A 390 -27.88 0.62 -31.57
C MET A 390 -29.35 0.87 -31.96
N VAL A 391 -29.89 2.03 -31.58
CA VAL A 391 -31.30 2.37 -31.83
C VAL A 391 -31.47 3.02 -33.21
N LEU A 392 -30.49 3.80 -33.68
CA LEU A 392 -30.51 4.42 -35.00
C LEU A 392 -29.78 3.49 -35.97
N VAL A 393 -30.50 2.64 -36.71
CA VAL A 393 -29.92 1.79 -37.76
C VAL A 393 -30.08 2.54 -39.10
N ASP A 394 -28.99 2.84 -39.82
CA ASP A 394 -29.04 3.64 -41.05
C ASP A 394 -28.93 2.77 -42.29
N GLU A 395 -29.75 3.06 -43.32
CA GLU A 395 -29.30 3.31 -44.71
C GLU A 395 -30.21 4.29 -45.52
N GLY A 396 -31.26 4.93 -44.96
CA GLY A 396 -32.17 5.75 -45.78
C GLY A 396 -32.86 6.97 -45.17
N ASP A 397 -32.84 7.20 -43.85
CA ASP A 397 -33.70 8.20 -43.21
C ASP A 397 -32.94 9.45 -42.72
N ARG A 398 -33.31 10.64 -43.23
CA ARG A 398 -32.63 11.92 -42.95
C ARG A 398 -32.64 12.35 -41.46
N PRO A 399 -33.71 12.14 -40.66
CA PRO A 399 -33.74 12.47 -39.24
C PRO A 399 -32.75 11.63 -38.41
N GLY A 400 -32.59 10.34 -38.73
CA GLY A 400 -31.66 9.43 -38.04
C GLY A 400 -30.20 9.87 -38.18
N ILE A 401 -29.80 10.27 -39.39
CA ILE A 401 -28.45 10.78 -39.68
C ILE A 401 -28.14 12.06 -38.89
N ALA A 402 -29.09 13.01 -38.83
CA ALA A 402 -28.92 14.28 -38.12
C ALA A 402 -28.84 14.06 -36.60
N ALA A 403 -29.73 13.22 -36.04
CA ALA A 403 -29.74 12.85 -34.63
C ALA A 403 -28.41 12.20 -34.22
N ARG A 404 -27.89 11.28 -35.04
CA ARG A 404 -26.63 10.59 -34.76
C ARG A 404 -25.43 11.53 -34.84
N ARG A 405 -25.39 12.45 -35.79
CA ARG A 405 -24.35 13.49 -35.84
C ARG A 405 -24.37 14.35 -34.59
N ARG A 406 -25.55 14.82 -34.17
CA ARG A 406 -25.69 15.63 -32.96
C ARG A 406 -25.28 14.85 -31.71
N ALA A 407 -25.69 13.59 -31.58
CA ALA A 407 -25.27 12.74 -30.48
C ALA A 407 -23.74 12.57 -30.41
N ASN A 408 -23.07 12.43 -31.56
CA ASN A 408 -21.60 12.35 -31.62
C ASN A 408 -20.91 13.66 -31.20
N ASP A 409 -21.48 14.83 -31.53
CA ASP A 409 -20.95 16.14 -31.11
C ASP A 409 -21.08 16.34 -29.61
N LEU A 410 -22.21 15.94 -29.04
CA LEU A 410 -22.45 15.96 -27.59
C LEU A 410 -21.48 15.01 -26.87
N ALA A 411 -21.34 13.77 -27.37
CA ALA A 411 -20.40 12.78 -26.85
C ALA A 411 -18.94 13.26 -26.88
N ALA A 412 -18.58 14.07 -27.90
CA ALA A 412 -17.26 14.68 -28.00
C ALA A 412 -16.93 15.64 -26.85
N ARG A 413 -17.94 16.20 -26.20
CA ARG A 413 -17.80 17.09 -25.03
C ARG A 413 -17.73 16.33 -23.71
N GLY A 414 -17.69 15.00 -23.78
CA GLY A 414 -17.68 14.13 -22.59
C GLY A 414 -19.06 13.82 -22.03
N GLU A 415 -20.13 14.20 -22.73
CA GLU A 415 -21.51 13.91 -22.32
C GLU A 415 -21.89 12.48 -22.72
N ARG A 416 -22.62 11.76 -21.86
CA ARG A 416 -23.23 10.47 -22.23
C ARG A 416 -24.58 10.76 -22.89
N VAL A 417 -24.79 10.23 -24.09
CA VAL A 417 -25.99 10.52 -24.87
C VAL A 417 -26.73 9.23 -25.16
N LEU A 418 -28.02 9.22 -24.87
CA LEU A 418 -28.96 8.18 -25.30
C LEU A 418 -29.98 8.80 -26.26
N VAL A 419 -30.57 7.97 -27.11
CA VAL A 419 -31.68 8.39 -27.96
C VAL A 419 -32.97 7.76 -27.48
N LEU A 420 -34.00 8.57 -27.37
CA LEU A 420 -35.38 8.13 -27.21
C LEU A 420 -36.02 8.07 -28.59
N ALA A 421 -36.51 6.90 -28.97
CA ALA A 421 -37.19 6.68 -30.23
C ALA A 421 -38.55 6.00 -29.99
N ARG A 422 -39.51 6.31 -30.86
CA ARG A 422 -40.82 5.64 -30.87
C ARG A 422 -40.90 4.69 -32.08
N GLY A 423 -41.52 3.55 -31.91
CA GLY A 423 -41.70 2.57 -32.98
C GLY A 423 -42.90 1.65 -32.75
N VAL A 424 -42.99 0.61 -33.56
CA VAL A 424 -44.06 -0.39 -33.50
C VAL A 424 -43.65 -1.51 -32.54
N PRO A 425 -44.49 -1.89 -31.55
CA PRO A 425 -44.18 -2.97 -30.62
C PRO A 425 -43.88 -4.30 -31.33
N HIS A 426 -42.87 -5.01 -30.84
CA HIS A 426 -42.57 -6.36 -31.29
C HIS A 426 -43.58 -7.36 -30.72
N THR A 427 -44.01 -8.34 -31.52
CA THR A 427 -45.04 -9.34 -31.16
C THR A 427 -44.51 -10.74 -30.87
N GLY A 428 -43.20 -10.97 -30.93
CA GLY A 428 -42.56 -12.25 -30.60
C GLY A 428 -42.11 -12.36 -29.14
N ASP A 429 -41.80 -13.60 -28.71
CA ASP A 429 -41.32 -13.90 -27.34
C ASP A 429 -39.85 -13.47 -27.11
N ALA A 430 -39.08 -13.24 -28.19
CA ALA A 430 -37.68 -12.82 -28.11
C ALA A 430 -37.57 -11.28 -28.01
N PRO A 431 -36.65 -10.74 -27.18
CA PRO A 431 -36.43 -9.31 -27.06
C PRO A 431 -35.67 -8.74 -28.27
N GLU A 432 -36.39 -8.50 -29.37
CA GLU A 432 -35.88 -7.84 -30.57
C GLU A 432 -36.13 -6.32 -30.57
N LEU A 433 -35.28 -5.58 -31.29
CA LEU A 433 -35.41 -4.12 -31.41
C LEU A 433 -36.73 -3.79 -32.14
N PRO A 434 -37.57 -2.87 -31.61
CA PRO A 434 -38.82 -2.48 -32.27
C PRO A 434 -38.62 -1.96 -33.69
N ALA A 435 -39.60 -2.19 -34.57
CA ALA A 435 -39.55 -1.75 -35.97
C ALA A 435 -39.95 -0.27 -36.11
N ASP A 436 -39.55 0.35 -37.23
CA ASP A 436 -39.91 1.72 -37.62
C ASP A 436 -39.59 2.78 -36.55
N LEU A 437 -38.40 2.69 -35.95
CA LEU A 437 -37.94 3.60 -34.91
C LEU A 437 -37.69 5.02 -35.45
N VAL A 438 -38.48 5.98 -34.94
CA VAL A 438 -38.31 7.41 -35.22
C VAL A 438 -37.68 8.09 -34.00
N PRO A 439 -36.52 8.77 -34.13
CA PRO A 439 -35.88 9.47 -33.02
C PRO A 439 -36.67 10.70 -32.60
N ILE A 440 -37.03 10.78 -31.32
CA ILE A 440 -37.85 11.85 -30.74
C ILE A 440 -36.99 12.84 -29.97
N ALA A 441 -36.04 12.35 -29.18
CA ALA A 441 -35.18 13.20 -28.36
C ALA A 441 -33.83 12.55 -28.06
N LEU A 442 -32.84 13.39 -27.77
CA LEU A 442 -31.57 12.99 -27.17
C LEU A 442 -31.63 13.24 -25.67
N VAL A 443 -31.34 12.21 -24.89
CA VAL A 443 -31.23 12.28 -23.44
C VAL A 443 -29.76 12.43 -23.10
N VAL A 444 -29.39 13.60 -22.58
CA VAL A 444 -28.02 13.95 -22.22
C VAL A 444 -27.82 13.74 -20.74
N LEU A 445 -26.83 12.92 -20.43
CA LEU A 445 -26.44 12.53 -19.09
C LEU A 445 -24.98 12.91 -18.90
N THR A 446 -24.61 13.28 -17.69
CA THR A 446 -23.22 13.61 -17.34
C THR A 446 -22.78 12.79 -16.15
N GLU A 447 -21.53 12.36 -16.18
CA GLU A 447 -20.90 11.74 -15.03
C GLU A 447 -20.25 12.83 -14.18
N ASN A 448 -20.52 12.86 -12.88
CA ASN A 448 -19.93 13.86 -12.01
C ASN A 448 -18.44 13.57 -11.80
N ILE A 449 -17.60 14.50 -12.24
CA ILE A 449 -16.18 14.55 -11.89
C ILE A 449 -16.08 14.87 -10.39
N ARG A 450 -15.17 14.20 -9.69
CA ARG A 450 -14.95 14.46 -8.27
C ARG A 450 -14.32 15.83 -8.06
N ASP A 451 -14.78 16.53 -7.02
CA ASP A 451 -14.28 17.84 -6.61
C ASP A 451 -12.80 17.80 -6.18
N ASP A 452 -12.36 16.67 -5.63
CA ASP A 452 -10.99 16.42 -5.17
C ASP A 452 -10.01 15.98 -6.28
N ALA A 453 -10.50 15.58 -7.46
CA ALA A 453 -9.68 15.00 -8.52
C ALA A 453 -8.61 15.97 -9.03
N ALA A 454 -8.99 17.22 -9.34
CA ALA A 454 -8.07 18.20 -9.89
C ALA A 454 -6.94 18.58 -8.91
N ALA A 455 -7.26 18.72 -7.63
CA ALA A 455 -6.25 18.97 -6.59
C ALA A 455 -5.27 17.79 -6.46
N THR A 456 -5.79 16.57 -6.62
CA THR A 456 -4.99 15.34 -6.56
C THR A 456 -4.04 15.22 -7.76
N MET A 457 -4.50 15.50 -8.98
CA MET A 457 -3.65 15.51 -10.20
C MET A 457 -2.51 16.53 -10.07
N ARG A 458 -2.83 17.74 -9.57
CA ARG A 458 -1.84 18.79 -9.34
C ARG A 458 -0.76 18.34 -8.35
N TYR A 459 -1.14 17.70 -7.24
CA TYR A 459 -0.16 17.16 -6.29
C TYR A 459 0.82 16.20 -6.96
N PHE A 460 0.33 15.21 -7.71
CA PHE A 460 1.21 14.23 -8.37
C PHE A 460 2.13 14.89 -9.40
N THR A 461 1.60 15.86 -10.15
CA THR A 461 2.39 16.65 -11.11
C THR A 461 3.51 17.43 -10.42
N GLU A 462 3.21 18.14 -9.32
CA GLU A 462 4.21 18.84 -8.49
C GLU A 462 5.24 17.89 -7.87
N GLN A 463 4.84 16.65 -7.59
CA GLN A 463 5.72 15.60 -7.09
C GLN A 463 6.55 14.90 -8.19
N GLY A 464 6.41 15.32 -9.45
CA GLY A 464 7.11 14.74 -10.60
C GLY A 464 6.73 13.27 -10.83
N VAL A 465 5.44 12.96 -10.68
CA VAL A 465 4.83 11.65 -10.95
C VAL A 465 4.02 11.77 -12.23
N ALA A 466 4.29 10.92 -13.22
CA ALA A 466 3.55 10.87 -14.46
C ALA A 466 2.17 10.24 -14.24
N LEU A 467 1.14 10.80 -14.89
CA LEU A 467 -0.24 10.37 -14.75
C LEU A 467 -0.71 9.75 -16.06
N LYS A 468 -1.28 8.55 -16.01
CA LYS A 468 -1.81 7.82 -17.18
C LYS A 468 -3.27 7.45 -16.94
N VAL A 469 -4.21 8.08 -17.64
CA VAL A 469 -5.64 7.77 -17.56
C VAL A 469 -5.98 6.67 -18.54
N LEU A 470 -6.48 5.55 -18.03
CA LEU A 470 -6.82 4.34 -18.79
C LEU A 470 -8.32 4.09 -18.65
N SER A 471 -9.04 3.93 -19.76
CA SER A 471 -10.47 3.62 -19.70
C SER A 471 -10.95 2.80 -20.90
N GLY A 472 -12.00 2.00 -20.69
CA GLY A 472 -12.73 1.33 -21.77
C GLY A 472 -13.62 2.28 -22.59
N ASP A 473 -13.81 3.51 -22.13
CA ASP A 473 -14.68 4.50 -22.78
C ASP A 473 -14.10 5.04 -24.10
N ASN A 474 -14.93 5.79 -24.83
CA ASN A 474 -14.49 6.47 -26.04
C ASN A 474 -13.31 7.41 -25.74
N PRO A 475 -12.22 7.39 -26.55
CA PRO A 475 -11.05 8.24 -26.33
C PRO A 475 -11.39 9.72 -26.13
N ARG A 476 -12.36 10.25 -26.89
CA ARG A 476 -12.77 11.65 -26.79
C ARG A 476 -13.33 12.00 -25.41
N THR A 477 -14.15 11.11 -24.84
CA THR A 477 -14.70 11.27 -23.49
C THR A 477 -13.60 11.21 -22.43
N VAL A 478 -12.67 10.26 -22.57
CA VAL A 478 -11.50 10.14 -21.68
C VAL A 478 -10.67 11.43 -21.70
N GLY A 479 -10.45 11.99 -22.89
CA GLY A 479 -9.69 13.23 -23.08
C GLY A 479 -10.35 14.44 -22.45
N ALA A 480 -11.66 14.57 -22.62
CA ALA A 480 -12.43 15.64 -22.00
C ALA A 480 -12.34 15.58 -20.46
N VAL A 481 -12.51 14.40 -19.85
CA VAL A 481 -12.40 14.22 -18.40
C VAL A 481 -10.99 14.47 -17.90
N ALA A 482 -9.97 13.92 -18.58
CA ALA A 482 -8.56 14.10 -18.24
C ALA A 482 -8.13 15.57 -18.32
N ALA A 483 -8.57 16.29 -19.36
CA ALA A 483 -8.33 17.73 -19.48
C ALA A 483 -9.03 18.53 -18.36
N ALA A 484 -10.28 18.19 -18.03
CA ALA A 484 -11.05 18.87 -17.00
C ALA A 484 -10.42 18.76 -15.60
N VAL A 485 -9.78 17.63 -15.28
CA VAL A 485 -9.06 17.45 -14.01
C VAL A 485 -7.58 17.90 -14.08
N GLY A 486 -7.13 18.41 -15.22
CA GLY A 486 -5.79 18.96 -15.40
C GLY A 486 -4.67 17.92 -15.50
N VAL A 487 -4.90 16.79 -16.17
CA VAL A 487 -3.83 15.82 -16.47
C VAL A 487 -2.79 16.46 -17.40
N PRO A 488 -1.49 16.42 -17.07
CA PRO A 488 -0.44 17.01 -17.90
C PRO A 488 -0.40 16.41 -19.31
N GLY A 489 -0.32 17.28 -20.32
CA GLY A 489 -0.24 16.89 -21.73
C GLY A 489 -1.58 16.56 -22.39
N VAL A 490 -2.71 16.80 -21.71
CA VAL A 490 -4.06 16.59 -22.25
C VAL A 490 -4.85 17.90 -22.18
N ASN A 491 -5.10 18.54 -23.32
CA ASN A 491 -5.84 19.80 -23.41
C ASN A 491 -7.28 19.62 -23.90
N GLY A 492 -7.62 18.43 -24.40
CA GLY A 492 -8.97 18.13 -24.88
C GLY A 492 -9.10 16.71 -25.43
N ALA A 493 -10.19 16.48 -26.15
CA ALA A 493 -10.55 15.18 -26.70
C ALA A 493 -9.52 14.61 -27.70
N ASP A 494 -8.81 15.48 -28.43
CA ASP A 494 -7.91 15.07 -29.51
C ASP A 494 -6.52 14.62 -29.00
N ASP A 495 -6.18 14.90 -27.73
CA ASP A 495 -4.92 14.50 -27.09
C ASP A 495 -4.98 13.08 -26.49
N THR A 496 -5.87 12.23 -27.01
CA THR A 496 -6.09 10.86 -26.54
C THR A 496 -5.80 9.81 -27.59
N VAL A 497 -5.37 8.64 -27.12
CA VAL A 497 -5.01 7.51 -27.99
C VAL A 497 -6.09 6.44 -27.90
N ASP A 498 -6.56 5.97 -29.06
CA ASP A 498 -7.41 4.77 -29.14
C ASP A 498 -6.54 3.52 -28.96
N ALA A 499 -6.78 2.78 -27.89
CA ALA A 499 -5.94 1.63 -27.56
C ALA A 499 -5.98 0.51 -28.61
N ARG A 500 -7.00 0.46 -29.48
CA ARG A 500 -7.10 -0.57 -30.53
C ARG A 500 -6.08 -0.39 -31.65
N THR A 501 -5.51 0.81 -31.79
CA THR A 501 -4.47 1.08 -32.80
C THR A 501 -3.07 0.82 -32.29
N LEU A 502 -2.92 0.44 -31.01
CA LEU A 502 -1.63 0.18 -30.39
C LEU A 502 -1.13 -1.21 -30.75
N SER A 503 0.18 -1.32 -30.99
CA SER A 503 0.84 -2.60 -31.21
C SER A 503 0.93 -3.40 -29.90
N GLY A 504 1.15 -4.71 -30.04
CA GLY A 504 1.40 -5.61 -28.91
C GLY A 504 2.86 -5.65 -28.46
N ASP A 505 3.76 -4.91 -29.13
CA ASP A 505 5.18 -4.86 -28.78
C ASP A 505 5.41 -3.95 -27.57
N LEU A 506 6.19 -4.43 -26.60
CA LEU A 506 6.39 -3.75 -25.32
C LEU A 506 7.18 -2.45 -25.46
N ASP A 507 8.18 -2.42 -26.36
CA ASP A 507 9.04 -1.25 -26.52
C ASP A 507 8.32 -0.10 -27.23
N GLU A 508 7.58 -0.39 -28.31
CA GLU A 508 6.73 0.60 -29.00
C GLU A 508 5.63 1.12 -28.08
N LEU A 509 5.01 0.23 -27.30
CA LEU A 509 3.99 0.60 -26.34
C LEU A 509 4.56 1.51 -25.25
N ALA A 510 5.77 1.24 -24.76
CA ALA A 510 6.46 2.11 -23.80
C ALA A 510 6.71 3.51 -24.38
N ASP A 511 7.15 3.62 -25.64
CA ASP A 511 7.37 4.92 -26.29
C ASP A 511 6.08 5.74 -26.47
N VAL A 512 4.95 5.07 -26.70
CA VAL A 512 3.64 5.75 -26.71
C VAL A 512 3.26 6.18 -25.29
N LEU A 513 3.46 5.32 -24.30
CA LEU A 513 3.14 5.62 -22.90
C LEU A 513 4.00 6.74 -22.33
N ASP A 514 5.24 6.94 -22.78
CA ASP A 514 6.06 8.08 -22.35
C ASP A 514 5.53 9.41 -22.90
N ARG A 515 4.93 9.40 -24.11
CA ARG A 515 4.46 10.61 -24.81
C ARG A 515 3.03 11.02 -24.46
N PHE A 516 2.13 10.06 -24.25
CA PHE A 516 0.70 10.31 -24.06
C PHE A 516 0.25 9.95 -22.65
N SER A 517 -0.80 10.64 -22.19
CA SER A 517 -1.30 10.51 -20.80
C SER A 517 -2.74 10.01 -20.72
N ALA A 518 -3.47 9.87 -21.83
CA ALA A 518 -4.87 9.47 -21.83
C ALA A 518 -5.18 8.48 -22.96
N PHE A 519 -5.85 7.38 -22.59
CA PHE A 519 -6.09 6.22 -23.45
C PHE A 519 -7.53 5.74 -23.31
N GLY A 520 -8.26 5.66 -24.42
CA GLY A 520 -9.62 5.13 -24.49
C GLY A 520 -9.70 3.76 -25.15
N ARG A 521 -10.83 3.06 -24.94
CA ARG A 521 -11.10 1.68 -25.40
C ARG A 521 -10.03 0.67 -24.96
N VAL A 522 -9.44 0.89 -23.79
CA VAL A 522 -8.39 0.03 -23.22
C VAL A 522 -9.01 -1.26 -22.70
N SER A 523 -8.57 -2.41 -23.23
CA SER A 523 -9.01 -3.72 -22.73
C SER A 523 -8.26 -4.12 -21.43
N PRO A 524 -8.79 -5.06 -20.62
CA PRO A 524 -8.11 -5.57 -19.42
C PRO A 524 -6.69 -6.07 -19.69
N HIS A 525 -6.50 -6.82 -20.80
CA HIS A 525 -5.19 -7.30 -21.21
C HIS A 525 -4.23 -6.17 -21.59
N GLN A 526 -4.75 -5.08 -22.19
CA GLN A 526 -3.94 -3.91 -22.51
C GLN A 526 -3.55 -3.12 -21.25
N LYS A 527 -4.42 -2.97 -20.25
CA LYS A 527 -4.04 -2.36 -18.96
C LYS A 527 -2.84 -3.08 -18.34
N ARG A 528 -2.84 -4.41 -18.40
CA ARG A 528 -1.71 -5.25 -17.95
C ARG A 528 -0.45 -5.03 -18.79
N ALA A 529 -0.57 -4.95 -20.12
CA ALA A 529 0.55 -4.68 -21.01
C ALA A 529 1.18 -3.30 -20.75
N PHE A 530 0.34 -2.28 -20.47
CA PHE A 530 0.80 -0.92 -20.19
C PHE A 530 1.66 -0.86 -18.93
N VAL A 531 1.23 -1.54 -17.87
CA VAL A 531 2.00 -1.67 -16.63
C VAL A 531 3.38 -2.29 -16.93
N LYS A 532 3.43 -3.39 -17.68
CA LYS A 532 4.68 -4.07 -18.04
C LYS A 532 5.61 -3.22 -18.91
N ALA A 533 5.05 -2.47 -19.86
CA ALA A 533 5.81 -1.59 -20.75
C ALA A 533 6.45 -0.43 -19.98
N LEU A 534 5.72 0.17 -19.03
CA LEU A 534 6.30 1.18 -18.13
C LEU A 534 7.40 0.57 -17.23
N GLN A 535 7.16 -0.62 -16.68
CA GLN A 535 8.14 -1.33 -15.85
C GLN A 535 9.40 -1.72 -16.63
N SER A 536 9.30 -2.06 -17.93
CA SER A 536 10.48 -2.39 -18.75
C SER A 536 11.42 -1.20 -18.94
N ARG A 537 10.89 0.04 -18.86
CA ARG A 537 11.65 1.29 -18.82
C ARG A 537 12.16 1.68 -17.43
N GLY A 538 11.92 0.84 -16.42
CA GLY A 538 12.39 1.05 -15.05
C GLY A 538 11.51 1.96 -14.20
N HIS A 539 10.31 2.31 -14.67
CA HIS A 539 9.32 3.01 -13.86
C HIS A 539 8.76 2.11 -12.76
N VAL A 540 8.42 2.73 -11.62
CA VAL A 540 7.68 2.10 -10.54
C VAL A 540 6.22 2.50 -10.66
N VAL A 541 5.40 1.55 -11.08
CA VAL A 541 4.03 1.81 -11.53
C VAL A 541 3.04 1.54 -10.40
N ALA A 542 2.25 2.55 -10.06
CA ALA A 542 1.03 2.36 -9.29
C ALA A 542 -0.17 2.25 -10.23
N MET A 543 -1.07 1.30 -9.98
CA MET A 543 -2.32 1.13 -10.74
C MET A 543 -3.51 1.24 -9.79
N THR A 544 -4.49 2.09 -10.11
CA THR A 544 -5.76 2.15 -9.39
C THR A 544 -6.87 1.46 -10.16
N GLY A 545 -7.77 0.79 -9.45
CA GLY A 545 -8.93 0.15 -10.07
C GLY A 545 -9.98 -0.27 -9.06
N ASP A 546 -11.20 -0.42 -9.54
CA ASP A 546 -12.36 -0.82 -8.74
C ASP A 546 -13.03 -2.08 -9.30
N GLY A 547 -13.05 -2.28 -10.62
CA GLY A 547 -13.60 -3.46 -11.29
C GLY A 547 -12.65 -4.64 -11.40
N VAL A 548 -13.17 -5.88 -11.45
CA VAL A 548 -12.32 -7.09 -11.55
C VAL A 548 -11.49 -7.13 -12.83
N ASN A 549 -11.92 -6.42 -13.87
CA ASN A 549 -11.13 -6.16 -15.07
C ASN A 549 -9.74 -5.58 -14.78
N ASP A 550 -9.60 -4.83 -13.67
CA ASP A 550 -8.34 -4.25 -13.27
C ASP A 550 -7.50 -5.18 -12.39
N ALA A 551 -8.08 -6.27 -11.87
CA ALA A 551 -7.41 -7.14 -10.90
C ALA A 551 -6.07 -7.69 -11.43
N LEU A 552 -5.99 -8.03 -12.72
CA LEU A 552 -4.73 -8.49 -13.33
C LEU A 552 -3.71 -7.36 -13.48
N ALA A 553 -4.13 -6.14 -13.79
CA ALA A 553 -3.25 -4.99 -13.92
C ALA A 553 -2.77 -4.51 -12.53
N LEU A 554 -3.65 -4.47 -11.53
CA LEU A 554 -3.31 -4.19 -10.13
C LEU A 554 -2.33 -5.22 -9.59
N LYS A 555 -2.51 -6.50 -9.96
CA LYS A 555 -1.62 -7.59 -9.56
C LYS A 555 -0.21 -7.43 -10.13
N ASP A 556 -0.09 -7.04 -11.41
CA ASP A 556 1.21 -6.91 -12.07
C ASP A 556 1.91 -5.57 -11.77
N ALA A 557 1.17 -4.57 -11.29
CA ALA A 557 1.73 -3.28 -10.87
C ALA A 557 2.64 -3.43 -9.65
N ASP A 558 3.63 -2.54 -9.52
CA ASP A 558 4.47 -2.50 -8.33
C ASP A 558 3.65 -2.16 -7.09
N ILE A 559 2.61 -1.33 -7.27
CA ILE A 559 1.62 -0.96 -6.26
C ILE A 559 0.21 -0.93 -6.86
N GLY A 560 -0.58 -1.97 -6.63
CA GLY A 560 -2.02 -1.99 -6.85
C GLY A 560 -2.80 -1.31 -5.74
N VAL A 561 -3.70 -0.41 -6.12
CA VAL A 561 -4.59 0.35 -5.23
C VAL A 561 -6.04 0.04 -5.59
N ALA A 562 -6.74 -0.66 -4.69
CA ALA A 562 -8.16 -0.93 -4.86
C ALA A 562 -9.03 0.11 -4.16
N MET A 563 -10.18 0.40 -4.76
CA MET A 563 -11.21 1.22 -4.12
C MET A 563 -11.99 0.38 -3.09
N GLY A 564 -12.42 0.99 -1.99
CA GLY A 564 -13.12 0.30 -0.88
C GLY A 564 -14.46 -0.27 -1.30
N ASN A 565 -15.16 0.42 -2.20
CA ASN A 565 -16.36 -0.01 -2.91
C ASN A 565 -16.06 -0.88 -4.16
N GLY A 566 -14.79 -1.10 -4.49
CA GLY A 566 -14.37 -1.97 -5.58
C GLY A 566 -14.63 -3.44 -5.27
N SER A 567 -14.55 -4.26 -6.31
CA SER A 567 -14.81 -5.70 -6.24
C SER A 567 -13.94 -6.41 -5.18
N PRO A 568 -14.43 -7.51 -4.57
CA PRO A 568 -13.63 -8.35 -3.69
C PRO A 568 -12.33 -8.84 -4.33
N ALA A 569 -12.33 -9.12 -5.65
CA ALA A 569 -11.16 -9.58 -6.37
C ALA A 569 -10.08 -8.49 -6.47
N THR A 570 -10.42 -7.24 -6.81
CA THR A 570 -9.44 -6.13 -6.81
C THR A 570 -8.90 -5.86 -5.42
N ARG A 571 -9.76 -5.84 -4.40
CA ARG A 571 -9.32 -5.68 -3.00
C ARG A 571 -8.40 -6.81 -2.55
N ALA A 572 -8.60 -8.05 -3.02
CA ALA A 572 -7.79 -9.18 -2.58
C ALA A 572 -6.36 -9.19 -3.17
N VAL A 573 -6.19 -8.65 -4.38
CA VAL A 573 -4.90 -8.59 -5.09
C VAL A 573 -4.14 -7.27 -4.88
N ALA A 574 -4.83 -6.20 -4.48
CA ALA A 574 -4.22 -4.90 -4.25
C ALA A 574 -3.40 -4.87 -2.95
N GLN A 575 -2.24 -4.21 -3.00
CA GLN A 575 -1.44 -3.97 -1.81
C GLN A 575 -2.05 -2.91 -0.89
N LEU A 576 -2.93 -2.05 -1.43
CA LEU A 576 -3.61 -0.97 -0.71
C LEU A 576 -5.10 -0.97 -1.04
N VAL A 577 -5.91 -0.61 -0.05
CA VAL A 577 -7.36 -0.38 -0.21
C VAL A 577 -7.74 0.97 0.35
N LEU A 578 -8.34 1.83 -0.46
CA LEU A 578 -8.88 3.12 -0.05
C LEU A 578 -10.30 2.89 0.48
N LEU A 579 -10.46 2.80 1.81
CA LEU A 579 -11.67 2.30 2.48
C LEU A 579 -12.93 3.10 2.14
N ASP A 580 -12.81 4.40 1.94
CA ASP A 580 -13.92 5.29 1.59
C ASP A 580 -14.08 5.54 0.07
N GLY A 581 -13.29 4.83 -0.75
CA GLY A 581 -13.32 4.97 -2.21
C GLY A 581 -12.90 6.36 -2.69
N ARG A 582 -12.05 7.09 -1.95
CA ARG A 582 -11.54 8.41 -2.37
C ARG A 582 -10.07 8.34 -2.78
N PHE A 583 -9.82 8.62 -4.06
CA PHE A 583 -8.47 8.69 -4.62
C PHE A 583 -7.61 9.80 -3.98
N ALA A 584 -8.23 10.84 -3.42
CA ALA A 584 -7.54 11.95 -2.75
C ALA A 584 -6.70 11.56 -1.52
N HIS A 585 -6.83 10.34 -0.99
CA HIS A 585 -5.93 9.83 0.04
C HIS A 585 -4.57 9.40 -0.52
N LEU A 586 -4.45 9.08 -1.81
CA LEU A 586 -3.20 8.58 -2.39
C LEU A 586 -2.02 9.58 -2.27
N PRO A 587 -2.22 10.91 -2.40
CA PRO A 587 -1.22 11.90 -2.04
C PRO A 587 -0.60 11.72 -0.65
N ASP A 588 -1.45 11.53 0.38
CA ASP A 588 -1.01 11.33 1.75
C ASP A 588 -0.25 10.02 1.91
N VAL A 589 -0.68 8.99 1.18
CA VAL A 589 -0.04 7.68 1.14
C VAL A 589 1.38 7.77 0.59
N VAL A 590 1.57 8.46 -0.54
CA VAL A 590 2.89 8.69 -1.13
C VAL A 590 3.76 9.58 -0.23
N ALA A 591 3.17 10.62 0.37
CA ALA A 591 3.88 11.50 1.29
C ALA A 591 4.40 10.75 2.52
N GLU A 592 3.57 9.89 3.11
CA GLU A 592 3.93 9.07 4.27
C GLU A 592 5.00 8.04 3.93
N GLY A 593 4.87 7.35 2.79
CA GLY A 593 5.90 6.42 2.29
C GLY A 593 7.26 7.11 2.13
N ARG A 594 7.30 8.26 1.45
CA ARG A 594 8.52 9.07 1.26
C ARG A 594 9.12 9.51 2.60
N ARG A 595 8.29 9.97 3.54
CA ARG A 595 8.71 10.36 4.89
C ARG A 595 9.40 9.22 5.63
N VAL A 596 8.75 8.05 5.67
CA VAL A 596 9.21 6.86 6.39
C VAL A 596 10.54 6.38 5.85
N ILE A 597 10.69 6.24 4.53
CA ILE A 597 11.97 5.78 3.97
C ILE A 597 13.08 6.79 4.22
N ALA A 598 12.84 8.08 3.97
CA ALA A 598 13.88 9.10 4.14
C ALA A 598 14.38 9.18 5.59
N ASN A 599 13.51 8.84 6.54
CA ASN A 599 13.85 8.76 7.96
C ASN A 599 14.58 7.46 8.33
N ILE A 600 14.14 6.31 7.80
CA ILE A 600 14.85 5.04 7.93
C ILE A 600 16.27 5.17 7.38
N GLU A 601 16.48 5.81 6.23
CA GLU A 601 17.83 5.99 5.66
C GLU A 601 18.73 6.80 6.59
N ARG A 602 18.20 7.88 7.19
CA ARG A 602 18.95 8.70 8.15
C ARG A 602 19.30 7.90 9.41
N ALA A 603 18.34 7.16 9.96
CA ALA A 603 18.56 6.35 11.15
C ALA A 603 19.55 5.20 10.88
N ALA A 604 19.45 4.55 9.71
CA ALA A 604 20.34 3.46 9.33
C ALA A 604 21.79 3.88 9.22
N ASN A 605 22.06 5.10 8.72
CA ASN A 605 23.42 5.63 8.69
C ASN A 605 24.07 5.71 10.08
N LEU A 606 23.30 5.98 11.15
CA LEU A 606 23.81 5.99 12.52
C LEU A 606 24.29 4.59 12.96
N PHE A 607 23.48 3.56 12.72
CA PHE A 607 23.85 2.17 13.03
C PHE A 607 25.03 1.69 12.18
N LEU A 608 25.06 2.07 10.90
CA LEU A 608 26.12 1.65 9.98
C LEU A 608 27.47 2.27 10.35
N VAL A 609 27.51 3.56 10.72
CA VAL A 609 28.75 4.21 11.19
C VAL A 609 29.30 3.47 12.41
N LYS A 610 28.42 3.10 13.36
CA LYS A 610 28.79 2.28 14.53
C LYS A 610 29.45 0.97 14.14
N ASN A 611 28.79 0.22 13.27
CA ASN A 611 29.27 -1.09 12.87
C ASN A 611 30.60 -1.00 12.12
N VAL A 612 30.76 0.00 11.25
CA VAL A 612 32.01 0.23 10.52
C VAL A 612 33.13 0.58 11.50
N TYR A 613 32.97 1.57 12.38
CA TYR A 613 34.06 1.92 13.28
C TYR A 613 34.41 0.76 14.21
N SER A 614 33.41 -0.01 14.67
CA SER A 614 33.65 -1.16 15.56
C SER A 614 34.40 -2.27 14.83
N LEU A 615 34.03 -2.55 13.57
CA LEU A 615 34.74 -3.51 12.72
C LEU A 615 36.19 -3.07 12.47
N VAL A 616 36.41 -1.84 12.03
CA VAL A 616 37.75 -1.33 11.71
C VAL A 616 38.62 -1.29 12.98
N LEU A 617 38.06 -0.83 14.10
CA LEU A 617 38.76 -0.82 15.39
C LEU A 617 39.11 -2.25 15.84
N SER A 618 38.21 -3.21 15.64
CA SER A 618 38.46 -4.63 15.94
C SER A 618 39.60 -5.20 15.09
N LEU A 619 39.62 -4.90 13.78
CA LEU A 619 40.69 -5.34 12.89
C LEU A 619 42.04 -4.73 13.28
N ILE A 620 42.09 -3.41 13.51
CA ILE A 620 43.33 -2.72 13.92
C ILE A 620 43.83 -3.28 15.26
N THR A 621 42.94 -3.48 16.23
CA THR A 621 43.27 -4.07 17.53
C THR A 621 43.79 -5.49 17.38
N ALA A 622 43.11 -6.31 16.57
CA ALA A 622 43.49 -7.69 16.34
C ALA A 622 44.90 -7.80 15.77
N ILE A 623 45.22 -6.95 14.78
CA ILE A 623 46.54 -6.89 14.13
C ILE A 623 47.61 -6.33 15.09
N ALA A 624 47.27 -5.31 15.86
CA ALA A 624 48.21 -4.67 16.79
C ALA A 624 48.48 -5.51 18.05
N LEU A 625 47.71 -6.58 18.29
CA LEU A 625 47.81 -7.45 19.48
C LEU A 625 47.73 -6.65 20.80
N VAL A 626 46.85 -5.65 20.85
CA VAL A 626 46.59 -4.82 22.05
C VAL A 626 45.23 -5.13 22.65
N ALA A 627 45.00 -4.72 23.90
CA ALA A 627 43.67 -4.86 24.52
C ALA A 627 42.63 -4.04 23.75
N TYR A 628 41.41 -4.57 23.61
CA TYR A 628 40.36 -3.87 22.89
C TYR A 628 40.06 -2.49 23.53
N PRO A 629 40.05 -1.39 22.73
CA PRO A 629 40.04 -0.02 23.27
C PRO A 629 38.73 0.46 23.92
N LEU A 630 37.69 -0.35 24.02
CA LEU A 630 36.39 0.04 24.59
C LEU A 630 35.79 -1.10 25.44
N GLU A 631 35.11 -0.73 26.53
CA GLU A 631 34.28 -1.66 27.31
C GLU A 631 32.85 -1.79 26.76
N PRO A 632 32.14 -2.91 27.02
CA PRO A 632 30.72 -3.03 26.70
C PRO A 632 29.86 -1.92 27.32
N ILE A 633 30.15 -1.50 28.56
CA ILE A 633 29.41 -0.41 29.23
C ILE A 633 29.66 0.96 28.60
N GLN A 634 30.88 1.22 28.11
CA GLN A 634 31.25 2.45 27.39
C GLN A 634 30.56 2.51 26.02
N LEU A 635 30.51 1.37 25.31
CA LEU A 635 29.74 1.25 24.06
C LEU A 635 28.24 1.44 24.28
N THR A 636 27.70 0.99 25.41
CA THR A 636 26.30 1.21 25.78
C THR A 636 26.01 2.71 25.96
N LEU A 637 26.90 3.46 26.62
CA LEU A 637 26.81 4.91 26.74
C LEU A 637 26.81 5.59 25.35
N ILE A 638 27.81 5.29 24.53
CA ILE A 638 27.94 5.85 23.18
C ILE A 638 26.68 5.54 22.37
N SER A 639 26.28 4.27 22.33
CA SER A 639 25.14 3.82 21.51
C SER A 639 23.83 4.48 21.93
N ASN A 640 23.56 4.61 23.23
CA ASN A 640 22.30 5.23 23.70
C ASN A 640 22.20 6.72 23.34
N LEU A 641 23.29 7.48 23.51
CA LEU A 641 23.29 8.94 23.31
C LEU A 641 23.45 9.36 21.85
N THR A 642 24.03 8.50 21.01
CA THR A 642 24.31 8.84 19.61
C THR A 642 23.41 8.13 18.62
N ILE A 643 22.82 6.99 19.01
CA ILE A 643 22.00 6.14 18.14
C ILE A 643 20.63 5.87 18.77
N GLY A 644 20.55 5.21 19.91
CA GLY A 644 19.30 4.70 20.49
C GLY A 644 18.21 5.79 20.64
N ILE A 645 18.47 6.80 21.48
CA ILE A 645 17.51 7.88 21.70
C ILE A 645 17.32 8.72 20.42
N PRO A 646 18.38 9.21 19.74
CA PRO A 646 18.19 10.11 18.60
C PRO A 646 17.57 9.44 17.37
N ALA A 647 17.91 8.18 17.07
CA ALA A 647 17.38 7.48 15.91
C ALA A 647 15.87 7.29 16.03
N PHE A 648 15.35 7.04 17.24
CA PHE A 648 13.91 6.98 17.49
C PHE A 648 13.21 8.31 17.13
N PHE A 649 13.69 9.44 17.64
CA PHE A 649 13.09 10.75 17.33
C PHE A 649 13.28 11.16 15.86
N LEU A 650 14.45 10.85 15.28
CA LEU A 650 14.73 11.16 13.88
C LEU A 650 13.94 10.27 12.91
N ALA A 651 13.59 9.04 13.30
CA ALA A 651 12.74 8.14 12.52
C ALA A 651 11.31 8.67 12.39
N LEU A 652 10.82 9.36 13.42
CA LEU A 652 9.44 9.86 13.52
C LEU A 652 9.28 11.32 13.05
N GLY A 653 10.38 12.01 12.78
CA GLY A 653 10.35 13.43 12.41
C GLY A 653 9.74 13.68 11.03
N PRO A 654 9.17 14.87 10.76
CA PRO A 654 8.67 15.21 9.44
C PRO A 654 9.81 15.29 8.40
N ASN A 655 9.58 14.72 7.22
CA ASN A 655 10.56 14.68 6.14
C ASN A 655 9.84 14.61 4.78
N THR A 656 10.16 15.52 3.88
CA THR A 656 9.50 15.69 2.56
C THR A 656 10.43 15.35 1.40
N ARG A 657 11.61 14.78 1.67
CA ARG A 657 12.56 14.44 0.60
C ARG A 657 12.03 13.28 -0.23
N ARG A 658 12.15 13.41 -1.55
CA ARG A 658 11.90 12.30 -2.49
C ARG A 658 12.86 11.16 -2.20
N TYR A 659 12.36 9.94 -2.28
CA TYR A 659 13.20 8.76 -2.22
C TYR A 659 14.12 8.68 -3.45
N LEU A 660 15.35 8.22 -3.24
CA LEU A 660 16.29 7.87 -4.30
C LEU A 660 16.57 6.37 -4.23
N PRO A 661 16.60 5.63 -5.35
CA PRO A 661 16.92 4.19 -5.36
C PRO A 661 18.40 3.92 -5.02
N GLY A 662 18.70 2.81 -4.35
CA GLY A 662 20.07 2.43 -3.96
C GLY A 662 20.44 2.74 -2.50
N PHE A 663 19.55 2.42 -1.55
CA PHE A 663 19.71 2.70 -0.12
C PHE A 663 21.04 2.20 0.45
N LEU A 664 21.34 0.90 0.30
CA LEU A 664 22.51 0.28 0.93
C LEU A 664 23.82 0.89 0.41
N GLY A 665 23.93 1.10 -0.90
CA GLY A 665 25.11 1.68 -1.51
C GLY A 665 25.35 3.13 -1.05
N ARG A 666 24.29 3.94 -0.99
CA ARG A 666 24.38 5.32 -0.48
C ARG A 666 24.75 5.37 0.99
N ALA A 667 24.17 4.51 1.80
CA ALA A 667 24.43 4.47 3.24
C ALA A 667 25.88 4.05 3.51
N LEU A 668 26.40 3.04 2.81
CA LEU A 668 27.79 2.61 2.93
C LEU A 668 28.79 3.68 2.45
N ARG A 669 28.51 4.41 1.36
CA ARG A 669 29.35 5.53 0.89
C ARG A 669 29.53 6.64 1.94
N PHE A 670 28.57 6.81 2.83
CA PHE A 670 28.68 7.73 3.97
C PHE A 670 29.31 7.05 5.19
N ALA A 671 28.81 5.86 5.56
CA ALA A 671 29.18 5.20 6.80
C ALA A 671 30.62 4.67 6.80
N VAL A 672 31.13 4.17 5.67
CA VAL A 672 32.48 3.58 5.59
C VAL A 672 33.56 4.62 5.88
N PRO A 673 33.64 5.76 5.17
CA PRO A 673 34.66 6.77 5.46
C PRO A 673 34.57 7.34 6.88
N VAL A 674 33.35 7.66 7.34
CA VAL A 674 33.13 8.23 8.68
C VAL A 674 33.48 7.23 9.78
N GLY A 675 33.14 5.96 9.59
CA GLY A 675 33.48 4.90 10.53
C GLY A 675 34.99 4.62 10.58
N VAL A 676 35.68 4.66 9.43
CA VAL A 676 37.15 4.54 9.37
C VAL A 676 37.82 5.70 10.09
N VAL A 677 37.41 6.94 9.84
CA VAL A 677 37.94 8.13 10.55
C VAL A 677 37.74 7.99 12.06
N THR A 678 36.53 7.60 12.49
CA THR A 678 36.23 7.39 13.91
C THR A 678 37.14 6.32 14.52
N ALA A 679 37.31 5.18 13.87
CA ALA A 679 38.15 4.08 14.36
C ALA A 679 39.63 4.45 14.43
N VAL A 680 40.16 5.16 13.43
CA VAL A 680 41.55 5.62 13.38
C VAL A 680 41.81 6.64 14.48
N CYS A 681 40.94 7.64 14.67
CA CYS A 681 41.06 8.61 15.76
C CYS A 681 40.96 7.93 17.14
N ALA A 682 40.04 6.98 17.29
CA ALA A 682 39.88 6.20 18.52
C ALA A 682 41.14 5.40 18.86
N PHE A 683 41.68 4.65 17.89
CA PHE A 683 42.90 3.87 18.07
C PHE A 683 44.14 4.75 18.28
N ALA A 684 44.23 5.89 17.57
CA ALA A 684 45.29 6.87 17.80
C ALA A 684 45.25 7.40 19.23
N GLY A 685 44.06 7.74 19.75
CA GLY A 685 43.89 8.15 21.15
C GLY A 685 44.29 7.08 22.15
N TYR A 686 43.91 5.83 21.89
CA TYR A 686 44.34 4.68 22.69
C TYR A 686 45.87 4.57 22.74
N ARG A 687 46.54 4.55 21.57
CA ARG A 687 48.00 4.39 21.47
C ARG A 687 48.76 5.58 22.05
N LEU A 688 48.28 6.80 21.82
CA LEU A 688 48.87 8.03 22.34
C LEU A 688 48.85 8.02 23.87
N MET A 689 47.72 7.65 24.47
CA MET A 689 47.59 7.57 25.91
C MET A 689 48.50 6.49 26.52
N ARG A 690 48.57 5.31 25.90
CA ARG A 690 49.49 4.23 26.31
C ARG A 690 50.97 4.63 26.22
N ALA A 691 51.31 5.60 25.35
CA ALA A 691 52.67 6.10 25.20
C ALA A 691 53.02 7.24 26.17
N PHE A 692 52.11 8.18 26.40
CA PHE A 692 52.36 9.39 27.21
C PHE A 692 52.17 9.19 28.71
N ASP A 693 51.28 8.29 29.12
CA ASP A 693 51.03 8.01 30.53
C ASP A 693 50.92 6.48 30.72
N PRO A 694 52.05 5.75 30.68
CA PRO A 694 52.06 4.30 30.85
C PRO A 694 51.43 3.85 32.18
N GLY A 695 51.48 4.69 33.21
CA GLY A 695 50.88 4.46 34.52
C GLY A 695 49.35 4.47 34.51
N ALA A 696 48.71 5.07 33.51
CA ALA A 696 47.27 5.03 33.31
C ALA A 696 46.71 3.66 32.91
N GLY A 697 47.59 2.73 32.54
CA GLY A 697 47.19 1.38 32.13
C GLY A 697 46.28 1.38 30.90
N VAL A 698 45.43 0.35 30.82
CA VAL A 698 44.43 0.18 29.76
C VAL A 698 43.19 1.05 30.04
N ALA A 699 42.83 1.25 31.31
CA ALA A 699 41.65 2.00 31.73
C ALA A 699 41.68 3.47 31.29
N GLY A 700 42.82 4.16 31.48
CA GLY A 700 42.96 5.54 31.00
C GLY A 700 42.90 5.66 29.47
N ALA A 701 43.47 4.69 28.75
CA ALA A 701 43.41 4.64 27.28
C ALA A 701 41.98 4.39 26.76
N ARG A 702 41.21 3.51 27.42
CA ARG A 702 39.78 3.28 27.15
C ARG A 702 38.94 4.53 27.42
N THR A 703 39.29 5.32 28.45
CA THR A 703 38.64 6.60 28.76
C THR A 703 38.81 7.62 27.62
N VAL A 704 40.05 7.82 27.15
CA VAL A 704 40.34 8.73 26.02
C VAL A 704 39.59 8.26 24.77
N THR A 705 39.66 6.96 24.47
CA THR A 705 38.97 6.36 23.31
C THR A 705 37.46 6.59 23.37
N THR A 706 36.84 6.38 24.54
CA THR A 706 35.40 6.58 24.74
C THR A 706 34.99 8.03 24.46
N VAL A 707 35.73 9.00 25.00
CA VAL A 707 35.43 10.43 24.80
C VAL A 707 35.61 10.84 23.33
N VAL A 708 36.66 10.34 22.66
CA VAL A 708 36.90 10.58 21.21
C VAL A 708 35.74 10.04 20.37
N VAL A 709 35.37 8.78 20.57
CA VAL A 709 34.28 8.15 19.80
C VAL A 709 32.95 8.84 20.09
N LEU A 710 32.65 9.17 21.35
CA LEU A 710 31.43 9.86 21.75
C LEU A 710 31.33 11.24 21.08
N ALA A 711 32.40 12.05 21.10
CA ALA A 711 32.40 13.38 20.51
C ALA A 711 32.25 13.34 18.98
N ILE A 712 33.00 12.46 18.29
CA ILE A 712 32.88 12.29 16.83
C ILE A 712 31.49 11.77 16.45
N SER A 713 30.92 10.86 17.24
CA SER A 713 29.58 10.29 16.98
C SER A 713 28.47 11.32 17.21
N LEU A 714 28.56 12.16 18.25
CA LEU A 714 27.64 13.29 18.46
C LEU A 714 27.71 14.32 17.32
N TRP A 715 28.91 14.59 16.80
CA TRP A 715 29.04 15.44 15.62
C TRP A 715 28.46 14.79 14.37
N THR A 716 28.70 13.50 14.16
CA THR A 716 28.13 12.72 13.04
C THR A 716 26.60 12.74 13.08
N LEU A 717 26.01 12.64 14.26
CA LEU A 717 24.57 12.82 14.47
C LEU A 717 24.11 14.21 14.02
N SER A 718 24.87 15.28 14.34
CA SER A 718 24.56 16.63 13.87
C SER A 718 24.60 16.76 12.34
N VAL A 719 25.55 16.10 11.68
CA VAL A 719 25.68 16.07 10.21
C VAL A 719 24.48 15.39 9.57
N LEU A 720 24.05 14.24 10.11
CA LEU A 720 22.90 13.48 9.64
C LEU A 720 21.56 14.16 9.93
N ALA A 721 21.48 14.94 11.00
CA ALA A 721 20.26 15.66 11.39
C ALA A 721 19.95 16.86 10.46
N ARG A 722 20.90 17.35 9.65
CA ARG A 722 20.70 18.53 8.79
C ARG A 722 19.58 18.33 7.74
N PRO A 723 18.76 19.35 7.44
CA PRO A 723 18.77 20.70 8.01
C PRO A 723 18.26 20.73 9.47
N LEU A 724 18.90 21.55 10.29
CA LEU A 724 18.64 21.66 11.73
C LEU A 724 17.42 22.56 11.97
N ARG A 725 16.29 21.94 12.31
CA ARG A 725 15.11 22.64 12.84
C ARG A 725 15.23 22.75 14.36
N SER A 726 14.46 23.66 14.98
CA SER A 726 14.45 23.91 16.43
C SER A 726 14.38 22.63 17.27
N TRP A 727 13.49 21.69 16.94
CA TRP A 727 13.37 20.42 17.66
C TRP A 727 14.60 19.52 17.52
N LYS A 728 15.28 19.53 16.36
CA LYS A 728 16.53 18.76 16.16
C LYS A 728 17.68 19.39 16.94
N VAL A 729 17.73 20.71 17.02
CA VAL A 729 18.69 21.44 17.84
C VAL A 729 18.47 21.11 19.31
N ALA A 730 17.22 21.11 19.78
CA ALA A 730 16.87 20.72 21.15
C ALA A 730 17.29 19.27 21.46
N LEU A 731 17.04 18.33 20.53
CA LEU A 731 17.49 16.93 20.66
C LEU A 731 19.02 16.84 20.75
N LEU A 732 19.76 17.51 19.85
CA LEU A 732 21.23 17.50 19.85
C LEU A 732 21.79 18.12 21.14
N ALA A 733 21.25 19.26 21.57
CA ALA A 733 21.64 19.91 22.81
C ALA A 733 21.39 19.01 24.03
N ALA A 734 20.25 18.32 24.08
CA ALA A 734 19.94 17.35 25.12
C ALA A 734 20.95 16.19 25.12
N MET A 735 21.30 15.63 23.96
CA MET A 735 22.29 14.54 23.87
C MET A 735 23.68 14.97 24.30
N VAL A 736 24.11 16.19 23.93
CA VAL A 736 25.38 16.76 24.37
C VAL A 736 25.37 17.02 25.87
N ALA A 737 24.27 17.54 26.43
CA ALA A 737 24.14 17.75 27.87
C ALA A 737 24.19 16.42 28.65
N LEU A 738 23.46 15.40 28.19
CA LEU A 738 23.48 14.06 28.76
C LEU A 738 24.88 13.43 28.68
N ALA A 739 25.59 13.61 27.55
CA ALA A 739 26.97 13.16 27.41
C ALA A 739 27.92 13.88 28.38
N ALA A 740 27.78 15.20 28.52
CA ALA A 740 28.56 15.98 29.46
C ALA A 740 28.30 15.54 30.91
N VAL A 741 27.05 15.27 31.29
CA VAL A 741 26.70 14.73 32.61
C VAL A 741 27.32 13.34 32.81
N ALA A 742 27.18 12.45 31.83
CA ALA A 742 27.71 11.09 31.92
C ALA A 742 29.24 11.02 32.03
N VAL A 743 29.94 11.96 31.39
CA VAL A 743 31.40 12.07 31.44
C VAL A 743 31.86 12.83 32.68
N LEU A 744 31.36 14.05 32.91
CA LEU A 744 31.93 14.97 33.90
C LEU A 744 31.49 14.72 35.33
N VAL A 745 30.35 14.06 35.58
CA VAL A 745 29.90 13.76 36.95
C VAL A 745 30.62 12.51 37.47
N PRO A 746 31.51 12.59 38.48
CA PRO A 746 32.37 11.47 38.87
C PRO A 746 31.61 10.21 39.30
N ALA A 747 30.48 10.38 40.00
CA ALA A 747 29.63 9.27 40.41
C ALA A 747 29.08 8.46 39.22
N ILE A 748 28.88 9.11 38.07
CA ILE A 748 28.38 8.49 36.85
C ILE A 748 29.55 8.03 35.97
N GLY A 749 30.47 8.93 35.63
CA GLY A 749 31.60 8.65 34.76
C GLY A 749 32.51 7.56 35.31
N HIS A 750 33.07 7.76 36.50
CA HIS A 750 33.96 6.78 37.13
C HIS A 750 33.17 5.60 37.74
N GLY A 751 32.07 5.89 38.46
CA GLY A 751 31.31 4.87 39.18
C GLY A 751 30.61 3.85 38.27
N LEU A 752 29.97 4.32 37.19
CA LEU A 752 29.17 3.48 36.29
C LEU A 752 29.93 3.14 35.00
N PHE A 753 30.50 4.15 34.31
CA PHE A 753 31.07 3.98 32.96
C PHE A 753 32.58 3.69 32.92
N LEU A 754 33.22 3.51 34.08
CA LEU A 754 34.65 3.21 34.21
C LEU A 754 35.53 4.26 33.51
N LEU A 755 35.14 5.54 33.59
CA LEU A 755 35.88 6.67 33.03
C LEU A 755 36.79 7.29 34.09
N GLU A 756 38.09 7.15 33.89
CA GLU A 756 39.10 7.79 34.75
C GLU A 756 39.54 9.12 34.14
N LEU A 757 38.73 10.16 34.36
CA LEU A 757 39.00 11.48 33.78
C LEU A 757 40.08 12.24 34.55
N THR A 758 41.05 12.74 33.80
CA THR A 758 42.00 13.77 34.23
C THR A 758 42.00 14.90 33.20
N PRO A 759 42.43 16.12 33.55
CA PRO A 759 42.51 17.23 32.60
C PRO A 759 43.33 16.90 31.35
N VAL A 760 44.43 16.15 31.51
CA VAL A 760 45.29 15.72 30.40
C VAL A 760 44.58 14.73 29.48
N ARG A 761 43.87 13.74 30.05
CA ARG A 761 43.09 12.75 29.28
C ARG A 761 41.96 13.43 28.50
N LEU A 762 41.25 14.36 29.15
CA LEU A 762 40.18 15.12 28.52
C LEU A 762 40.70 16.01 27.38
N LEU A 763 41.79 16.75 27.61
CA LEU A 763 42.41 17.60 26.59
C LEU A 763 42.85 16.78 25.37
N THR A 764 43.57 15.68 25.60
CA THR A 764 44.02 14.77 24.54
C THR A 764 42.83 14.23 23.73
N ALA A 765 41.77 13.80 24.42
CA ALA A 765 40.56 13.32 23.76
C ALA A 765 39.89 14.42 22.92
N LEU A 766 39.78 15.65 23.44
CA LEU A 766 39.15 16.77 22.73
C LEU A 766 39.95 17.20 21.50
N VAL A 767 41.29 17.21 21.56
CA VAL A 767 42.15 17.53 20.40
C VAL A 767 41.97 16.49 19.29
N LEU A 768 42.01 15.20 19.63
CA LEU A 768 41.79 14.14 18.65
C LEU A 768 40.36 14.12 18.10
N ALA A 769 39.37 14.37 18.96
CA ALA A 769 37.98 14.52 18.54
C ALA A 769 37.82 15.70 17.57
N ALA A 770 38.48 16.84 17.80
CA ALA A 770 38.43 17.99 16.90
C ALA A 770 38.97 17.64 15.51
N VAL A 771 40.09 16.91 15.42
CA VAL A 771 40.62 16.41 14.14
C VAL A 771 39.60 15.49 13.45
N GLY A 772 39.04 14.52 14.18
CA GLY A 772 38.03 13.62 13.64
C GLY A 772 36.77 14.36 13.16
N ILE A 773 36.31 15.36 13.91
CA ILE A 773 35.17 16.22 13.57
C ILE A 773 35.41 16.97 12.26
N ILE A 774 36.60 17.56 12.09
CA ILE A 774 36.98 18.26 10.85
C ILE A 774 36.96 17.29 9.67
N LEU A 775 37.54 16.09 9.83
CA LEU A 775 37.57 15.06 8.78
C LEU A 775 36.17 14.54 8.42
N VAL A 776 35.29 14.36 9.41
CA VAL A 776 33.89 13.96 9.17
C VAL A 776 33.14 15.06 8.43
N GLU A 777 33.32 16.33 8.82
CA GLU A 777 32.66 17.46 8.15
C GLU A 777 33.13 17.58 6.69
N THR A 778 34.42 17.51 6.41
CA THR A 778 34.97 17.59 5.04
C THR A 778 34.47 16.44 4.17
N THR A 779 34.55 15.20 4.66
CA THR A 779 34.04 14.00 3.98
C THR A 779 32.55 14.15 3.66
N SER A 780 31.75 14.65 4.61
CA SER A 780 30.32 14.83 4.41
C SER A 780 29.96 15.92 3.39
N ARG A 781 30.79 16.97 3.24
CA ARG A 781 30.58 18.06 2.27
C ARG A 781 30.93 17.61 0.85
N ILE A 782 32.03 16.87 0.69
CA ILE A 782 32.43 16.29 -0.60
C ILE A 782 31.35 15.32 -1.09
N GLY A 783 30.84 14.46 -0.20
CA GLY A 783 29.77 13.52 -0.54
C GLY A 783 28.44 14.18 -0.94
N ARG A 784 28.14 15.40 -0.46
CA ARG A 784 26.95 16.17 -0.87
C ARG A 784 27.11 16.79 -2.26
N ARG A 785 28.25 17.44 -2.52
CA ARG A 785 28.54 18.05 -3.84
C ARG A 785 28.39 17.05 -4.99
N ASN A 786 28.86 15.82 -4.80
CA ASN A 786 28.75 14.76 -5.81
C ASN A 786 27.33 14.21 -5.97
N ARG A 787 26.42 14.41 -5.01
CA ARG A 787 25.00 14.03 -5.13
C ARG A 787 24.20 15.10 -5.87
N ASP A 788 24.46 16.37 -5.56
CA ASP A 788 23.75 17.49 -6.19
C ASP A 788 24.08 17.60 -7.70
N SER A 789 25.28 17.17 -8.12
CA SER A 789 25.68 17.09 -9.54
C SER A 789 25.06 15.93 -10.33
N LEU A 790 24.46 14.94 -9.66
CA LEU A 790 23.77 13.80 -10.29
C LEU A 790 22.25 13.99 -10.33
N SER A 791 21.73 15.03 -9.68
CA SER A 791 20.29 15.34 -9.59
C SER A 791 19.82 16.47 -10.51
N THR A 792 20.70 17.01 -11.36
CA THR A 792 20.25 17.86 -12.48
C THR A 792 19.62 16.97 -13.54
N PRO A 793 18.31 17.11 -13.83
CA PRO A 793 17.69 16.35 -14.90
C PRO A 793 18.31 16.77 -16.24
N HIS A 794 18.75 15.77 -17.00
CA HIS A 794 18.77 15.86 -18.46
C HIS A 794 17.38 15.55 -18.99
#